data_AF-A0A5A7RW19-F1
#
_entry.id   AF-A0A5A7RW19-F1
#
_cell.length_a   1.000
_cell.length_b   1.000
_cell.length_c   1.000
_cell.angle_alpha   90.00
_cell.angle_beta   90.00
_cell.angle_gamma   90.00
#
_symmetry.space_group_name_H-M   'P 1'
#
loop_
_entity.id
_entity.type
_entity.pdbx_description
1 polymer ?
#
loop_
_entity_poly.entity_id
_entity_poly.type
_entity_poly.pdbx_seq_one_letter_code
_entity_poly.pdbx_strand_id
1 'polypeptide(L)'
;MEIEKLPLYIPKVEKNRNYGMEFFIRIRLSGIGENDTWKMKAWVSENISNRRAATQTWNGTDWVYSYRYSIHGKGNWEGWVSLRFCRRYKEYELLQNNSKCFILVKCAMGKRGLLIYREVLLLDMDNSTSHGVHGGMVTGRIREAGRYLMLMDREGKLVSVCRSIGIDDDFSGVTAFYKAYAPAGMELSIMDENGKILKKNITAKRGKFDFRAWIREGRLWIKNTGDFGETVMIHSGINRAFFLLPGEMVNIRISNNFSERIRISVGEEPELERWLEIPEEKNLSIRWVGFDGVDGTEIERGKVYRLRAKVRIYREIENVIVHFYLNGREIGGKVYDRIRGYMICPSVKIDTSKLKEINVAEVKIVHENEVMEKTVEFRVKESERINLLIVKIFSYDFEWFDGKFIEIFNPNNFSVDISGWYITDKPSKRVDQQPKIIFPEGSVIEKRSSIVITTNSSSYENLFGRRPDFEYGCESPIRNMVEDGRVILNRYRDGIVLKDRFNRTVDAVVYGEDRKIEGWHGKAISSPRKGEYLERKRMDNRYIDTNSSSDWLVRSLGCTDVGWLNFSGVMEVTALLLPDCKLDEVIEEFERAKEYILINTRYLPEDVYERYLKSRAEAGTKIIILLEGETSCAYRGGCTIPVNGTDIRILMMNSDSGYRRYSCNCGNY
;
A
#
# COMPACT_ATOMS: atom_id res chain seq x y z
N MET A 1 -31.57 54.41 -35.21
CA MET A 1 -31.25 53.09 -34.62
C MET A 1 -32.43 52.66 -33.78
N GLU A 2 -32.99 51.49 -34.06
CA GLU A 2 -34.11 50.90 -33.33
C GLU A 2 -33.91 49.39 -33.12
N ILE A 3 -34.50 48.85 -32.05
CA ILE A 3 -34.69 47.40 -31.91
C ILE A 3 -36.06 47.09 -32.50
N GLU A 4 -36.07 46.65 -33.76
CA GLU A 4 -37.29 46.41 -34.55
C GLU A 4 -38.09 45.22 -34.01
N LYS A 5 -37.40 44.13 -33.66
CA LYS A 5 -38.01 42.93 -33.06
C LYS A 5 -37.32 42.62 -31.75
N LEU A 6 -38.09 42.66 -30.67
CA LEU A 6 -37.65 42.39 -29.31
C LEU A 6 -38.58 41.34 -28.71
N PRO A 7 -38.05 40.19 -28.22
CA PRO A 7 -38.85 39.24 -27.49
C PRO A 7 -39.24 39.83 -26.13
N LEU A 8 -40.50 39.66 -25.74
CA LEU A 8 -41.00 40.13 -24.45
C LEU A 8 -40.28 39.45 -23.27
N TYR A 9 -39.84 38.21 -23.49
CA TYR A 9 -39.17 37.38 -22.50
C TYR A 9 -37.77 36.99 -22.95
N ILE A 10 -36.88 36.75 -21.98
CA ILE A 10 -35.61 36.05 -22.21
C ILE A 10 -35.37 34.98 -21.12
N PRO A 11 -34.81 33.83 -21.48
CA PRO A 11 -34.72 32.67 -20.60
C PRO A 11 -33.46 32.72 -19.73
N LYS A 12 -33.63 32.62 -18.41
CA LYS A 12 -32.51 32.47 -17.47
C LYS A 12 -31.81 31.13 -17.65
N VAL A 13 -30.56 31.05 -17.18
CA VAL A 13 -29.73 29.84 -17.18
C VAL A 13 -30.19 28.85 -16.12
N GLU A 14 -30.52 27.63 -16.54
CA GLU A 14 -30.86 26.51 -15.66
C GLU A 14 -29.70 26.12 -14.71
N LYS A 15 -30.02 25.54 -13.54
CA LYS A 15 -29.08 25.16 -12.46
C LYS A 15 -27.87 24.38 -12.95
N ASN A 16 -28.09 23.43 -13.86
CA ASN A 16 -27.10 22.47 -14.31
C ASN A 16 -26.52 22.82 -15.69
N ARG A 17 -26.80 24.02 -16.23
CA ARG A 17 -26.24 24.49 -17.50
C ARG A 17 -25.29 25.67 -17.28
N ASN A 18 -24.29 25.77 -18.16
CA ASN A 18 -23.36 26.91 -18.17
C ASN A 18 -23.92 28.12 -18.92
N TYR A 19 -24.85 27.89 -19.85
CA TYR A 19 -25.40 28.89 -20.75
C TYR A 19 -26.93 28.77 -20.81
N GLY A 20 -27.59 29.91 -20.98
CA GLY A 20 -29.03 29.97 -21.17
C GLY A 20 -29.40 29.61 -22.61
N MET A 21 -30.71 29.44 -22.86
CA MET A 21 -31.19 29.30 -24.24
C MET A 21 -30.88 30.56 -25.04
N GLU A 22 -30.59 30.37 -26.33
CA GLU A 22 -30.35 31.45 -27.27
C GLU A 22 -31.63 32.27 -27.48
N PHE A 23 -31.47 33.58 -27.55
CA PHE A 23 -32.52 34.52 -27.91
C PHE A 23 -32.01 35.54 -28.92
N PHE A 24 -32.93 36.10 -29.70
CA PHE A 24 -32.58 36.97 -30.83
C PHE A 24 -33.28 38.31 -30.72
N ILE A 25 -32.57 39.36 -31.15
CA ILE A 25 -33.14 40.69 -31.37
C ILE A 25 -32.86 41.12 -32.81
N ARG A 26 -33.82 41.78 -33.46
CA ARG A 26 -33.59 42.41 -34.78
C ARG A 26 -33.34 43.88 -34.57
N ILE A 27 -32.21 44.37 -35.08
CA ILE A 27 -31.83 45.78 -34.96
C ILE A 27 -31.83 46.39 -36.36
N ARG A 28 -32.39 47.60 -36.49
CA ARG A 28 -32.36 48.40 -37.71
C ARG A 28 -31.61 49.72 -37.49
N LEU A 29 -30.67 49.99 -38.39
CA LEU A 29 -29.94 51.23 -38.54
C LEU A 29 -30.36 51.88 -39.87
N SER A 30 -31.05 53.01 -39.77
CA SER A 30 -31.55 53.80 -40.89
C SER A 30 -31.03 55.25 -40.80
N GLY A 31 -30.97 55.94 -41.95
CA GLY A 31 -30.52 57.33 -42.04
C GLY A 31 -29.00 57.52 -41.91
N ILE A 32 -28.20 56.48 -42.16
CA ILE A 32 -26.74 56.54 -42.14
C ILE A 32 -26.24 56.70 -43.59
N GLY A 33 -25.34 57.66 -43.83
CA GLY A 33 -24.76 57.87 -45.15
C GLY A 33 -24.01 56.64 -45.64
N GLU A 34 -24.08 56.34 -46.94
CA GLU A 34 -23.47 55.14 -47.52
C GLU A 34 -21.97 55.01 -47.24
N ASN A 35 -21.29 56.12 -46.95
CA ASN A 35 -19.86 56.17 -46.62
C ASN A 35 -19.52 56.15 -45.13
N ASP A 36 -20.52 56.29 -44.26
CA ASP A 36 -20.30 56.36 -42.82
C ASP A 36 -20.13 54.96 -42.22
N THR A 37 -19.02 54.75 -41.52
CA THR A 37 -18.74 53.51 -40.79
C THR A 37 -19.26 53.59 -39.36
N TRP A 38 -19.76 52.47 -38.86
CA TRP A 38 -20.24 52.35 -37.50
C TRP A 38 -19.73 51.06 -36.83
N LYS A 39 -19.73 51.09 -35.50
CA LYS A 39 -19.53 49.89 -34.65
C LYS A 39 -20.66 49.77 -33.65
N MET A 40 -21.23 48.58 -33.53
CA MET A 40 -22.39 48.33 -32.68
C MET A 40 -22.15 47.19 -31.71
N LYS A 41 -22.65 47.32 -30.49
CA LYS A 41 -22.65 46.27 -29.46
C LYS A 41 -24.06 46.08 -28.92
N ALA A 42 -24.45 44.83 -28.69
CA ALA A 42 -25.68 44.49 -28.00
C ALA A 42 -25.34 43.64 -26.77
N TRP A 43 -25.91 43.94 -25.60
CA TRP A 43 -25.72 43.15 -24.39
C TRP A 43 -26.92 43.26 -23.45
N VAL A 44 -26.94 42.40 -22.42
CA VAL A 44 -27.93 42.45 -21.35
C VAL A 44 -27.27 42.84 -20.05
N SER A 45 -27.96 43.67 -19.27
CA SER A 45 -27.53 44.16 -17.96
C SER A 45 -28.73 44.36 -17.03
N GLU A 46 -28.46 44.32 -15.72
CA GLU A 46 -29.42 44.71 -14.67
C GLU A 46 -29.77 46.21 -14.70
N ASN A 47 -28.79 47.05 -15.04
CA ASN A 47 -28.93 48.50 -15.03
C ASN A 47 -28.44 49.09 -16.36
N ILE A 48 -29.13 50.12 -16.84
CA ILE A 48 -28.82 50.87 -18.05
C ILE A 48 -27.45 51.57 -18.01
N SER A 49 -26.93 51.88 -16.81
CA SER A 49 -25.64 52.54 -16.62
C SER A 49 -24.45 51.57 -16.62
N ASN A 50 -24.71 50.27 -16.45
CA ASN A 50 -23.67 49.27 -16.28
C ASN A 50 -23.09 48.85 -17.63
N ARG A 51 -21.76 48.91 -17.72
CA ARG A 51 -20.94 48.63 -18.90
C ARG A 51 -20.48 47.18 -18.98
N ARG A 52 -21.02 46.29 -18.16
CA ARG A 52 -20.66 44.87 -18.15
C ARG A 52 -21.86 44.03 -18.60
N ALA A 53 -21.59 42.97 -19.34
CA ALA A 53 -22.60 42.13 -19.96
C ALA A 53 -22.83 40.84 -19.19
N ALA A 54 -24.10 40.47 -18.99
CA ALA A 54 -24.48 39.14 -18.54
C ALA A 54 -24.49 38.10 -19.67
N THR A 55 -24.32 38.54 -20.93
CA THR A 55 -24.50 37.73 -22.13
C THR A 55 -23.22 37.50 -22.93
N GLN A 56 -23.27 36.45 -23.75
CA GLN A 56 -22.43 36.27 -24.92
C GLN A 56 -23.22 36.64 -26.19
N THR A 57 -22.52 37.10 -27.22
CA THR A 57 -23.05 37.33 -28.58
C THR A 57 -22.42 36.33 -29.52
N TRP A 58 -23.20 35.75 -30.45
CA TRP A 58 -22.65 34.92 -31.52
C TRP A 58 -21.99 35.81 -32.59
N ASN A 59 -20.73 35.53 -32.94
CA ASN A 59 -20.01 36.29 -33.97
C ASN A 59 -20.06 35.64 -35.37
N GLY A 60 -20.71 34.47 -35.51
CA GLY A 60 -20.71 33.66 -36.72
C GLY A 60 -19.99 32.31 -36.55
N THR A 61 -18.99 32.24 -35.68
CA THR A 61 -18.19 31.03 -35.41
C THR A 61 -18.23 30.60 -33.95
N ASP A 62 -18.28 31.56 -33.02
CA ASP A 62 -18.15 31.35 -31.59
C ASP A 62 -19.01 32.32 -30.76
N TRP A 63 -19.26 31.90 -29.53
CA TRP A 63 -19.91 32.72 -28.50
C TRP A 63 -18.89 33.58 -27.76
N VAL A 64 -18.93 34.89 -27.99
CA VAL A 64 -17.97 35.86 -27.42
C VAL A 64 -18.63 36.76 -26.39
N TYR A 65 -17.86 37.25 -25.40
CA TYR A 65 -18.39 38.17 -24.38
C TYR A 65 -18.99 39.42 -25.04
N SER A 66 -20.30 39.67 -24.82
CA SER A 66 -21.06 40.65 -25.59
C SER A 66 -20.48 42.07 -25.52
N TYR A 67 -19.91 42.48 -24.38
CA TYR A 67 -19.35 43.82 -24.26
C TYR A 67 -17.99 43.99 -24.97
N ARG A 68 -17.30 42.89 -25.30
CA ARG A 68 -16.02 42.91 -26.05
C ARG A 68 -16.23 42.75 -27.55
N TYR A 69 -17.32 42.14 -27.97
CA TYR A 69 -17.67 42.01 -29.37
C TYR A 69 -18.29 43.30 -29.93
N SER A 70 -17.99 43.64 -31.18
CA SER A 70 -18.65 44.70 -31.92
C SER A 70 -18.96 44.23 -33.33
N ILE A 71 -20.18 44.50 -33.79
CA ILE A 71 -20.56 44.37 -35.20
C ILE A 71 -20.11 45.63 -35.91
N HIS A 72 -19.45 45.48 -37.05
CA HIS A 72 -18.96 46.59 -37.86
C HIS A 72 -19.71 46.63 -39.18
N GLY A 73 -19.98 47.83 -39.67
CA GLY A 73 -20.61 48.00 -40.98
C GLY A 73 -20.54 49.44 -41.48
N LYS A 74 -21.16 49.66 -42.63
CA LYS A 74 -21.14 50.91 -43.38
C LYS A 74 -22.53 51.16 -43.94
N GLY A 75 -23.02 52.41 -43.90
CA GLY A 75 -24.38 52.74 -44.33
C GLY A 75 -25.47 52.13 -43.45
N ASN A 76 -26.68 52.04 -44.00
CA ASN A 76 -27.83 51.41 -43.33
C ASN A 76 -27.59 49.90 -43.13
N TRP A 77 -28.18 49.34 -42.09
CA TRP A 77 -28.04 47.91 -41.78
C TRP A 77 -29.26 47.39 -41.02
N GLU A 78 -29.67 46.18 -41.34
CA GLU A 78 -30.63 45.42 -40.54
C GLU A 78 -30.17 43.98 -40.39
N GLY A 79 -30.41 43.41 -39.22
CA GLY A 79 -30.03 42.03 -38.97
C GLY A 79 -30.39 41.53 -37.58
N TRP A 80 -30.35 40.20 -37.46
CA TRP A 80 -30.54 39.49 -36.21
C TRP A 80 -29.24 39.43 -35.41
N VAL A 81 -29.32 39.73 -34.12
CA VAL A 81 -28.23 39.54 -33.17
C VAL A 81 -28.63 38.43 -32.20
N SER A 82 -27.80 37.40 -32.15
CA SER A 82 -27.96 36.25 -31.28
C SER A 82 -27.23 36.47 -29.96
N LEU A 83 -27.95 36.26 -28.87
CA LEU A 83 -27.49 36.46 -27.51
C LEU A 83 -27.85 35.25 -26.64
N ARG A 84 -27.01 34.95 -25.65
CA ARG A 84 -27.33 33.99 -24.58
C ARG A 84 -26.71 34.41 -23.26
N PHE A 85 -27.32 34.06 -22.14
CA PHE A 85 -26.71 34.27 -20.82
C PHE A 85 -25.56 33.28 -20.57
N CYS A 86 -24.58 33.70 -19.77
CA CYS A 86 -23.53 32.84 -19.26
C CYS A 86 -23.51 32.88 -17.73
N ARG A 87 -23.71 31.71 -17.10
CA ARG A 87 -23.82 31.56 -15.64
C ARG A 87 -22.59 32.07 -14.89
N ARG A 88 -21.41 31.96 -15.52
CA ARG A 88 -20.11 32.31 -14.91
C ARG A 88 -19.85 33.81 -14.84
N TYR A 89 -20.66 34.65 -15.50
CA TYR A 89 -20.46 36.08 -15.48
C TYR A 89 -21.10 36.69 -14.22
N LYS A 90 -20.31 37.52 -13.52
CA LYS A 90 -20.76 38.22 -12.32
C LYS A 90 -22.03 39.04 -12.59
N GLU A 91 -22.16 39.59 -13.79
CA GLU A 91 -23.33 40.36 -14.18
C GLU A 91 -24.59 39.51 -14.31
N TYR A 92 -24.46 38.22 -14.62
CA TYR A 92 -25.60 37.30 -14.62
C TYR A 92 -26.02 36.93 -13.20
N GLU A 93 -25.07 36.78 -12.27
CA GLU A 93 -25.36 36.54 -10.85
C GLU A 93 -26.23 37.64 -10.24
N LEU A 94 -26.02 38.89 -10.65
CA LEU A 94 -26.87 40.02 -10.25
C LEU A 94 -28.30 39.93 -10.82
N LEU A 95 -28.46 39.35 -12.01
CA LEU A 95 -29.74 39.20 -12.69
C LEU A 95 -30.55 37.99 -12.27
N GLN A 96 -29.92 36.97 -11.69
CA GLN A 96 -30.56 35.67 -11.48
C GLN A 96 -31.84 35.79 -10.64
N ASN A 97 -31.89 36.73 -9.69
CA ASN A 97 -33.03 36.93 -8.80
C ASN A 97 -33.99 38.05 -9.24
N ASN A 98 -33.80 38.61 -10.44
CA ASN A 98 -34.64 39.68 -10.95
C ASN A 98 -35.79 39.12 -11.82
N SER A 99 -36.88 39.87 -11.89
CA SER A 99 -38.03 39.59 -12.78
C SER A 99 -37.86 40.19 -14.18
N LYS A 100 -36.95 41.17 -14.31
CA LYS A 100 -36.75 41.97 -15.51
C LYS A 100 -35.30 42.43 -15.65
N CYS A 101 -34.91 42.81 -16.86
CA CYS A 101 -33.59 43.37 -17.15
C CYS A 101 -33.65 44.28 -18.39
N PHE A 102 -32.50 44.83 -18.78
CA PHE A 102 -32.40 45.70 -19.95
C PHE A 102 -31.53 45.06 -21.03
N ILE A 103 -32.06 45.02 -22.26
CA ILE A 103 -31.25 44.84 -23.46
C ILE A 103 -30.77 46.21 -23.90
N LEU A 104 -29.46 46.36 -24.03
CA LEU A 104 -28.80 47.58 -24.46
C LEU A 104 -28.16 47.40 -25.82
N VAL A 105 -28.33 48.38 -26.70
CA VAL A 105 -27.66 48.46 -27.99
C VAL A 105 -26.95 49.80 -28.10
N LYS A 106 -25.62 49.75 -28.22
CA LYS A 106 -24.79 50.93 -28.41
C LYS A 106 -24.20 50.93 -29.82
N CYS A 107 -24.49 51.97 -30.59
CA CYS A 107 -23.84 52.22 -31.88
C CYS A 107 -22.96 53.46 -31.77
N ALA A 108 -21.72 53.36 -32.26
CA ALA A 108 -20.77 54.45 -32.28
C ALA A 108 -20.32 54.74 -33.72
N MET A 109 -20.33 56.03 -34.08
CA MET A 109 -19.90 56.59 -35.35
C MET A 109 -18.86 57.67 -35.04
N GLY A 110 -17.57 57.36 -35.20
CA GLY A 110 -16.48 58.22 -34.76
C GLY A 110 -16.55 58.55 -33.27
N LYS A 111 -16.67 59.83 -32.92
CA LYS A 111 -16.81 60.32 -31.53
C LYS A 111 -18.26 60.34 -31.02
N ARG A 112 -19.25 60.19 -31.90
CA ARG A 112 -20.68 60.19 -31.53
C ARG A 112 -21.10 58.77 -31.17
N GLY A 113 -21.85 58.63 -30.07
CA GLY A 113 -22.38 57.35 -29.62
C GLY A 113 -23.85 57.47 -29.27
N LEU A 114 -24.67 56.56 -29.80
CA LEU A 114 -26.07 56.41 -29.46
C LEU A 114 -26.24 55.13 -28.65
N LEU A 115 -26.95 55.20 -27.53
CA LEU A 115 -27.33 54.06 -26.71
C LEU A 115 -28.85 54.02 -26.65
N ILE A 116 -29.44 52.90 -27.06
CA ILE A 116 -30.86 52.61 -26.82
C ILE A 116 -30.95 51.40 -25.89
N TYR A 117 -32.02 51.34 -25.11
CA TYR A 117 -32.31 50.21 -24.27
C TYR A 117 -33.81 49.88 -24.30
N ARG A 118 -34.12 48.62 -23.98
CA ARG A 118 -35.48 48.12 -23.80
C ARG A 118 -35.52 47.19 -22.60
N GLU A 119 -36.58 47.30 -21.82
CA GLU A 119 -36.86 46.39 -20.71
C GLU A 119 -37.47 45.10 -21.25
N VAL A 120 -37.04 43.96 -20.70
CA VAL A 120 -37.59 42.62 -21.00
C VAL A 120 -37.76 41.81 -19.73
N LEU A 121 -38.70 40.88 -19.74
CA LEU A 121 -39.01 40.01 -18.62
C LEU A 121 -38.11 38.77 -18.62
N LEU A 122 -37.78 38.27 -17.43
CA LEU A 122 -36.94 37.09 -17.25
C LEU A 122 -37.77 35.85 -16.96
N LEU A 123 -37.50 34.76 -17.68
CA LEU A 123 -38.12 33.46 -17.43
C LEU A 123 -37.24 32.58 -16.55
N ASP A 124 -37.83 32.02 -15.51
CA ASP A 124 -37.23 30.98 -14.69
C ASP A 124 -37.57 29.58 -15.24
N MET A 125 -36.61 28.95 -15.90
CA MET A 125 -36.84 27.72 -16.69
C MET A 125 -36.98 26.46 -15.82
N ASP A 126 -36.35 26.41 -14.64
CA ASP A 126 -36.20 25.17 -13.85
C ASP A 126 -36.39 25.34 -12.32
N ASN A 127 -36.96 26.46 -11.85
CA ASN A 127 -37.10 26.78 -10.42
C ASN A 127 -35.77 27.00 -9.68
N SER A 128 -34.68 27.22 -10.41
CA SER A 128 -33.38 27.51 -9.79
C SER A 128 -33.18 28.98 -9.45
N THR A 129 -34.10 29.85 -9.88
CA THR A 129 -34.01 31.29 -9.70
C THR A 129 -35.28 31.89 -9.11
N SER A 130 -35.16 33.01 -8.39
CA SER A 130 -36.31 33.70 -7.79
C SER A 130 -36.90 34.78 -8.71
N HIS A 131 -38.17 35.15 -8.47
CA HIS A 131 -38.89 36.29 -9.07
C HIS A 131 -39.04 36.30 -10.61
N GLY A 132 -38.69 35.23 -11.33
CA GLY A 132 -38.97 35.11 -12.76
C GLY A 132 -40.37 34.58 -13.05
N VAL A 133 -40.93 34.91 -14.22
CA VAL A 133 -42.12 34.20 -14.72
C VAL A 133 -41.71 32.76 -15.01
N HIS A 134 -42.48 31.77 -14.58
CA HIS A 134 -42.15 30.37 -14.84
C HIS A 134 -42.07 30.11 -16.34
N GLY A 135 -40.89 29.73 -16.80
CA GLY A 135 -40.60 29.44 -18.19
C GLY A 135 -40.97 28.02 -18.57
N GLY A 136 -41.33 27.85 -19.83
CA GLY A 136 -41.54 26.57 -20.48
C GLY A 136 -40.85 26.57 -21.84
N MET A 137 -40.64 25.37 -22.34
CA MET A 137 -40.02 25.10 -23.62
C MET A 137 -41.07 24.80 -24.68
N VAL A 138 -40.78 25.24 -25.90
CA VAL A 138 -41.56 24.94 -27.09
C VAL A 138 -40.63 24.31 -28.11
N THR A 139 -40.82 23.01 -28.38
CA THR A 139 -40.08 22.30 -29.44
C THR A 139 -41.01 21.87 -30.56
N GLY A 140 -40.42 21.63 -31.73
CA GLY A 140 -41.12 21.02 -32.84
C GLY A 140 -40.22 20.91 -34.07
N ARG A 141 -40.80 20.43 -35.17
CA ARG A 141 -40.10 20.22 -36.44
C ARG A 141 -40.74 21.03 -37.56
N ILE A 142 -39.94 21.45 -38.53
CA ILE A 142 -40.34 22.21 -39.72
C ILE A 142 -39.51 21.81 -40.93
N ARG A 143 -40.03 22.03 -42.14
CA ARG A 143 -39.43 21.56 -43.41
C ARG A 143 -38.18 22.31 -43.88
N GLU A 144 -37.82 23.44 -43.26
CA GLU A 144 -36.71 24.27 -43.73
C GLU A 144 -35.83 24.72 -42.57
N ALA A 145 -34.52 24.51 -42.73
CA ALA A 145 -33.50 24.93 -41.76
C ALA A 145 -33.11 26.40 -41.95
N GLY A 146 -32.53 26.99 -40.92
CA GLY A 146 -31.94 28.33 -40.95
C GLY A 146 -32.93 29.48 -40.89
N ARG A 147 -34.25 29.23 -40.83
CA ARG A 147 -35.29 30.27 -40.76
C ARG A 147 -35.47 30.80 -39.34
N TYR A 148 -35.71 32.10 -39.20
CA TYR A 148 -36.15 32.66 -37.92
C TYR A 148 -37.66 32.47 -37.76
N LEU A 149 -38.05 32.00 -36.59
CA LEU A 149 -39.42 31.70 -36.21
C LEU A 149 -39.80 32.56 -35.02
N MET A 150 -40.90 33.31 -35.17
CA MET A 150 -41.42 34.21 -34.15
C MET A 150 -42.59 33.55 -33.44
N LEU A 151 -42.49 33.43 -32.12
CA LEU A 151 -43.59 32.96 -31.28
C LEU A 151 -44.40 34.16 -30.83
N MET A 152 -45.68 34.14 -31.17
CA MET A 152 -46.63 35.22 -30.90
C MET A 152 -47.68 34.75 -29.91
N ASP A 153 -48.04 35.61 -28.95
CA ASP A 153 -49.19 35.36 -28.08
C ASP A 153 -50.52 35.59 -28.82
N ARG A 154 -51.65 35.40 -28.12
CA ARG A 154 -52.99 35.61 -28.67
C ARG A 154 -53.29 37.08 -29.04
N GLU A 155 -52.59 38.04 -28.44
CA GLU A 155 -52.73 39.47 -28.73
C GLU A 155 -51.80 39.93 -29.88
N GLY A 156 -50.98 39.04 -30.42
CA GLY A 156 -50.02 39.36 -31.48
C GLY A 156 -48.73 40.02 -30.97
N LYS A 157 -48.39 39.89 -29.68
CA LYS A 157 -47.10 40.31 -29.13
C LYS A 157 -46.03 39.26 -29.37
N LEU A 158 -44.81 39.70 -29.67
CA LEU A 158 -43.66 38.84 -29.87
C LEU A 158 -43.13 38.32 -28.53
N VAL A 159 -43.33 37.03 -28.26
CA VAL A 159 -42.94 36.37 -27.01
C VAL A 159 -41.48 35.93 -27.06
N SER A 160 -41.10 35.24 -28.12
CA SER A 160 -39.74 34.76 -28.34
C SER A 160 -39.42 34.60 -29.82
N VAL A 161 -38.13 34.55 -30.12
CA VAL A 161 -37.62 34.25 -31.45
C VAL A 161 -36.70 33.05 -31.32
N CYS A 162 -36.79 32.11 -32.25
CA CYS A 162 -35.86 31.00 -32.37
C CYS A 162 -35.43 30.84 -33.83
N ARG A 163 -34.41 30.03 -34.06
CA ARG A 163 -33.96 29.64 -35.40
C ARG A 163 -34.23 28.16 -35.61
N SER A 164 -34.68 27.77 -36.80
CA SER A 164 -34.75 26.37 -37.18
C SER A 164 -33.34 25.84 -37.47
N ILE A 165 -33.00 24.69 -36.90
CA ILE A 165 -31.68 24.05 -37.00
C ILE A 165 -31.85 22.77 -37.82
N GLY A 166 -30.95 22.58 -38.79
CA GLY A 166 -30.95 21.39 -39.64
C GLY A 166 -30.76 20.10 -38.83
N ILE A 167 -31.45 19.05 -39.21
CA ILE A 167 -31.24 17.70 -38.68
C ILE A 167 -30.68 16.85 -39.80
N ASP A 168 -29.49 16.29 -39.62
CA ASP A 168 -28.84 15.46 -40.65
C ASP A 168 -29.48 14.07 -40.81
N ASP A 169 -30.35 13.65 -39.88
CA ASP A 169 -30.83 12.27 -39.77
C ASP A 169 -32.30 12.14 -39.32
N ASP A 170 -33.29 12.51 -40.17
CA ASP A 170 -34.70 12.24 -39.86
C ASP A 170 -35.44 11.48 -40.98
N PHE A 171 -36.04 10.35 -40.60
CA PHE A 171 -36.77 9.38 -41.44
C PHE A 171 -38.11 9.91 -42.01
N SER A 172 -38.37 11.22 -41.92
CA SER A 172 -39.71 11.80 -42.09
C SER A 172 -39.84 12.82 -43.22
N GLY A 173 -38.73 13.17 -43.91
CA GLY A 173 -38.71 14.26 -44.90
C GLY A 173 -38.82 15.66 -44.29
N VAL A 174 -38.66 15.78 -42.98
CA VAL A 174 -38.58 17.05 -42.24
C VAL A 174 -37.11 17.37 -41.96
N THR A 175 -36.63 18.54 -42.40
CA THR A 175 -35.19 18.82 -42.42
C THR A 175 -34.71 19.69 -41.27
N ALA A 176 -35.58 20.16 -40.37
CA ALA A 176 -35.18 21.04 -39.28
C ALA A 176 -36.04 20.91 -38.02
N PHE A 177 -35.42 21.14 -36.86
CA PHE A 177 -36.11 21.32 -35.59
C PHE A 177 -36.03 22.78 -35.13
N TYR A 178 -36.93 23.18 -34.24
CA TYR A 178 -36.85 24.46 -33.55
C TYR A 178 -37.05 24.25 -32.05
N LYS A 179 -36.37 25.10 -31.28
CA LYS A 179 -36.43 25.14 -29.83
C LYS A 179 -36.57 26.58 -29.38
N ALA A 180 -37.67 26.88 -28.71
CA ALA A 180 -38.00 28.21 -28.23
C ALA A 180 -38.43 28.17 -26.76
N TYR A 181 -38.60 29.34 -26.17
CA TYR A 181 -38.99 29.54 -24.79
C TYR A 181 -40.21 30.47 -24.73
N ALA A 182 -41.01 30.34 -23.68
CA ALA A 182 -42.14 31.23 -23.39
C ALA A 182 -42.62 30.98 -21.94
N PRO A 183 -43.49 31.83 -21.36
CA PRO A 183 -44.16 31.52 -20.11
C PRO A 183 -44.88 30.16 -20.16
N ALA A 184 -44.68 29.34 -19.14
CA ALA A 184 -45.28 28.01 -19.05
C ALA A 184 -46.82 28.09 -19.10
N GLY A 185 -47.44 27.24 -19.91
CA GLY A 185 -48.90 27.24 -20.12
C GLY A 185 -49.42 28.33 -21.07
N MET A 186 -48.58 29.25 -21.54
CA MET A 186 -49.00 30.26 -22.52
C MET A 186 -49.33 29.62 -23.86
N GLU A 187 -50.45 30.02 -24.44
CA GLU A 187 -50.82 29.66 -25.80
C GLU A 187 -50.18 30.58 -26.84
N LEU A 188 -49.64 29.95 -27.88
CA LEU A 188 -48.72 30.56 -28.82
C LEU A 188 -49.06 30.14 -30.25
N SER A 189 -48.68 31.01 -31.19
CA SER A 189 -48.60 30.69 -32.60
C SER A 189 -47.19 30.94 -33.12
N ILE A 190 -46.77 30.19 -34.13
CA ILE A 190 -45.48 30.41 -34.80
C ILE A 190 -45.73 31.12 -36.12
N MET A 191 -45.00 32.20 -36.36
CA MET A 191 -44.97 32.93 -37.61
C MET A 191 -43.55 32.92 -38.21
N ASP A 192 -43.45 32.98 -39.53
CA ASP A 192 -42.19 33.30 -40.20
C ASP A 192 -41.93 34.81 -40.24
N GLU A 193 -40.75 35.21 -40.72
CA GLU A 193 -40.34 36.62 -40.83
C GLU A 193 -41.26 37.50 -41.69
N ASN A 194 -41.99 36.90 -42.64
CA ASN A 194 -42.93 37.61 -43.51
C ASN A 194 -44.33 37.74 -42.89
N GLY A 195 -44.52 37.23 -41.67
CA GLY A 195 -45.79 37.27 -40.94
C GLY A 195 -46.76 36.12 -41.29
N LYS A 196 -46.32 35.11 -42.04
CA LYS A 196 -47.15 33.94 -42.34
C LYS A 196 -47.21 33.02 -41.12
N ILE A 197 -48.43 32.69 -40.69
CA ILE A 197 -48.64 31.73 -39.59
C ILE A 197 -48.31 30.32 -40.08
N LEU A 198 -47.37 29.67 -39.39
CA LEU A 198 -46.91 28.31 -39.67
C LEU A 198 -47.64 27.28 -38.82
N LYS A 199 -47.95 27.61 -37.55
CA LYS A 199 -48.63 26.71 -36.61
C LYS A 199 -49.37 27.50 -35.52
N LYS A 200 -50.52 27.00 -35.06
CA LYS A 200 -51.34 27.58 -33.98
C LYS A 200 -51.52 26.58 -32.83
N ASN A 201 -52.06 27.05 -31.71
CA ASN A 201 -52.42 26.26 -30.53
C ASN A 201 -51.22 25.49 -29.95
N ILE A 202 -50.07 26.19 -29.87
CA ILE A 202 -48.86 25.66 -29.26
C ILE A 202 -48.82 26.12 -27.80
N THR A 203 -48.39 25.25 -26.90
CA THR A 203 -48.25 25.60 -25.50
C THR A 203 -46.82 25.36 -25.05
N ALA A 204 -46.25 26.30 -24.30
CA ALA A 204 -44.95 26.11 -23.67
C ALA A 204 -45.10 25.17 -22.46
N LYS A 205 -44.39 24.05 -22.50
CA LYS A 205 -44.43 23.05 -21.43
C LYS A 205 -43.24 23.22 -20.51
N ARG A 206 -43.47 23.11 -19.20
CA ARG A 206 -42.40 23.18 -18.21
C ARG A 206 -41.85 21.79 -17.92
N GLY A 207 -40.53 21.67 -17.92
CA GLY A 207 -39.81 20.40 -17.75
C GLY A 207 -38.70 20.24 -18.80
N LYS A 208 -38.06 19.06 -18.81
CA LYS A 208 -36.97 18.73 -19.74
C LYS A 208 -37.18 17.37 -20.43
N PHE A 209 -36.57 17.22 -21.61
CA PHE A 209 -36.25 15.91 -22.17
C PHE A 209 -34.96 15.39 -21.52
N ASP A 210 -34.88 14.10 -21.24
CA ASP A 210 -33.67 13.46 -20.70
C ASP A 210 -33.84 11.94 -20.71
N PHE A 211 -32.84 11.20 -21.12
CA PHE A 211 -32.86 9.74 -21.05
C PHE A 211 -31.57 9.18 -20.49
N ARG A 212 -31.65 7.96 -19.94
CA ARG A 212 -30.49 7.15 -19.59
C ARG A 212 -30.47 5.90 -20.45
N ALA A 213 -29.31 5.58 -21.01
CA ALA A 213 -29.10 4.35 -21.78
C ALA A 213 -27.87 3.59 -21.28
N TRP A 214 -27.92 2.25 -21.30
CA TRP A 214 -26.82 1.37 -20.90
C TRP A 214 -26.94 -0.01 -21.54
N ILE A 215 -25.82 -0.72 -21.64
CA ILE A 215 -25.78 -2.10 -22.13
C ILE A 215 -25.58 -3.05 -20.95
N ARG A 216 -26.41 -4.09 -20.87
CA ARG A 216 -26.29 -5.15 -19.86
C ARG A 216 -26.84 -6.46 -20.41
N GLU A 217 -26.09 -7.55 -20.22
CA GLU A 217 -26.51 -8.91 -20.60
C GLU A 217 -26.93 -9.02 -22.08
N GLY A 218 -26.15 -8.40 -22.98
CA GLY A 218 -26.41 -8.41 -24.42
C GLY A 218 -27.66 -7.62 -24.85
N ARG A 219 -28.19 -6.75 -23.98
CA ARG A 219 -29.34 -5.88 -24.28
C ARG A 219 -28.99 -4.42 -24.08
N LEU A 220 -29.47 -3.57 -25.00
CA LEU A 220 -29.51 -2.12 -24.85
C LEU A 220 -30.77 -1.75 -24.07
N TRP A 221 -30.58 -1.07 -22.95
CA TRP A 221 -31.63 -0.54 -22.10
C TRP A 221 -31.70 0.97 -22.26
N ILE A 222 -32.92 1.51 -22.38
CA ILE A 222 -33.18 2.94 -22.48
C ILE A 222 -34.33 3.26 -21.54
N LYS A 223 -34.15 4.27 -20.69
CA LYS A 223 -35.17 4.77 -19.77
C LYS A 223 -35.34 6.27 -19.95
N ASN A 224 -36.59 6.73 -20.09
CA ASN A 224 -36.92 8.15 -20.02
C ASN A 224 -36.77 8.63 -18.57
N THR A 225 -35.94 9.65 -18.39
CA THR A 225 -35.62 10.30 -17.11
C THR A 225 -36.00 11.78 -17.08
N GLY A 226 -36.64 12.27 -18.13
CA GLY A 226 -37.17 13.62 -18.26
C GLY A 226 -38.60 13.72 -17.74
N ASP A 227 -39.20 14.88 -17.96
CA ASP A 227 -40.55 15.22 -17.49
C ASP A 227 -41.60 15.06 -18.60
N PHE A 228 -41.17 14.84 -19.84
CA PHE A 228 -42.04 14.74 -21.02
C PHE A 228 -42.02 13.34 -21.61
N GLY A 229 -43.13 12.97 -22.28
CA GLY A 229 -43.09 11.86 -23.23
C GLY A 229 -42.18 12.21 -24.39
N GLU A 230 -41.26 11.31 -24.72
CA GLU A 230 -40.18 11.57 -25.67
C GLU A 230 -39.98 10.40 -26.64
N THR A 231 -39.62 10.72 -27.88
CA THR A 231 -39.35 9.74 -28.93
C THR A 231 -37.86 9.46 -28.98
N VAL A 232 -37.42 8.33 -28.43
CA VAL A 232 -36.01 7.95 -28.48
C VAL A 232 -35.70 7.25 -29.78
N MET A 233 -34.75 7.80 -30.55
CA MET A 233 -34.28 7.30 -31.84
C MET A 233 -32.91 6.64 -31.68
N ILE A 234 -32.76 5.42 -32.21
CA ILE A 234 -31.53 4.64 -32.15
C ILE A 234 -30.95 4.53 -33.55
N HIS A 235 -29.69 4.90 -33.69
CA HIS A 235 -28.93 4.90 -34.94
C HIS A 235 -27.72 3.98 -34.77
N SER A 236 -27.81 2.74 -35.27
CA SER A 236 -26.71 1.77 -35.16
C SER A 236 -26.88 0.61 -36.14
N GLY A 237 -26.61 0.82 -37.44
CA GLY A 237 -26.81 -0.20 -38.50
C GLY A 237 -28.29 -0.55 -38.78
N ILE A 238 -29.14 -0.43 -37.77
CA ILE A 238 -30.60 -0.40 -37.79
C ILE A 238 -31.10 0.92 -37.20
N ASN A 239 -32.20 1.41 -37.74
CA ASN A 239 -32.87 2.61 -37.29
C ASN A 239 -34.20 2.25 -36.64
N ARG A 240 -34.38 2.61 -35.37
CA ARG A 240 -35.61 2.36 -34.60
C ARG A 240 -35.99 3.57 -33.76
N ALA A 241 -37.29 3.74 -33.53
CA ALA A 241 -37.83 4.78 -32.67
C ALA A 241 -38.80 4.17 -31.64
N PHE A 242 -38.76 4.69 -30.41
CA PHE A 242 -39.67 4.30 -29.32
C PHE A 242 -40.19 5.55 -28.64
N PHE A 243 -41.51 5.65 -28.48
CA PHE A 243 -42.09 6.66 -27.62
C PHE A 243 -42.11 6.15 -26.19
N LEU A 244 -41.55 6.92 -25.26
CA LEU A 244 -41.48 6.58 -23.83
C LEU A 244 -42.08 7.71 -23.01
N LEU A 245 -43.04 7.39 -22.14
CA LEU A 245 -43.52 8.31 -21.10
C LEU A 245 -42.47 8.46 -19.98
N PRO A 246 -42.54 9.54 -19.16
CA PRO A 246 -41.64 9.73 -18.03
C PRO A 246 -41.56 8.48 -17.13
N GLY A 247 -40.35 7.97 -16.94
CA GLY A 247 -40.09 6.78 -16.13
C GLY A 247 -40.22 5.44 -16.85
N GLU A 248 -40.80 5.38 -18.06
CA GLU A 248 -40.87 4.17 -18.86
C GLU A 248 -39.49 3.76 -19.39
N MET A 249 -39.35 2.46 -19.67
CA MET A 249 -38.12 1.88 -20.16
C MET A 249 -38.38 0.81 -21.20
N VAL A 250 -37.48 0.74 -22.19
CA VAL A 250 -37.46 -0.29 -23.23
C VAL A 250 -36.11 -1.00 -23.20
N ASN A 251 -36.11 -2.26 -23.61
CA ASN A 251 -34.88 -3.00 -23.87
C ASN A 251 -34.93 -3.69 -25.23
N ILE A 252 -33.78 -3.75 -25.88
CA ILE A 252 -33.62 -4.31 -27.21
C ILE A 252 -32.44 -5.26 -27.17
N ARG A 253 -32.63 -6.46 -27.73
CA ARG A 253 -31.54 -7.42 -27.89
C ARG A 253 -30.54 -6.89 -28.92
N ILE A 254 -29.28 -6.84 -28.54
CA ILE A 254 -28.19 -6.49 -29.46
C ILE A 254 -27.91 -7.72 -30.34
N SER A 255 -27.91 -7.52 -31.65
CA SER A 255 -27.63 -8.55 -32.66
C SER A 255 -26.57 -8.05 -33.64
N ASN A 256 -26.11 -8.92 -34.54
CA ASN A 256 -25.05 -8.63 -35.51
C ASN A 256 -25.35 -7.47 -36.47
N ASN A 257 -26.57 -6.93 -36.48
CA ASN A 257 -26.96 -5.78 -37.29
C ASN A 257 -26.65 -4.43 -36.61
N PHE A 258 -26.24 -4.44 -35.34
CA PHE A 258 -25.77 -3.24 -34.65
C PHE A 258 -24.33 -2.92 -35.04
N SER A 259 -24.03 -1.64 -35.20
CA SER A 259 -22.66 -1.14 -35.31
C SER A 259 -21.95 -1.13 -33.96
N GLU A 260 -20.61 -1.18 -33.96
CA GLU A 260 -19.78 -1.17 -32.73
C GLU A 260 -20.09 0.01 -31.78
N ARG A 261 -20.56 1.12 -32.34
CA ARG A 261 -21.04 2.30 -31.60
C ARG A 261 -22.51 2.56 -31.89
N ILE A 262 -23.29 2.79 -30.84
CA ILE A 262 -24.72 3.10 -30.88
C ILE A 262 -24.92 4.58 -30.56
N ARG A 263 -25.51 5.34 -31.49
CA ARG A 263 -25.99 6.71 -31.21
C ARG A 263 -27.46 6.66 -30.85
N ILE A 264 -27.84 7.34 -29.77
CA ILE A 264 -29.23 7.46 -29.32
C ILE A 264 -29.54 8.95 -29.18
N SER A 265 -30.64 9.41 -29.77
CA SER A 265 -31.05 10.82 -29.75
C SER A 265 -32.53 10.97 -29.40
N VAL A 266 -32.94 12.11 -28.84
CA VAL A 266 -34.36 12.42 -28.61
C VAL A 266 -34.96 13.15 -29.80
N GLY A 267 -36.11 12.68 -30.29
CA GLY A 267 -36.74 13.21 -31.49
C GLY A 267 -37.22 14.66 -31.35
N GLU A 268 -37.69 15.03 -30.16
CA GLU A 268 -38.18 16.35 -29.81
C GLU A 268 -37.04 17.33 -29.42
N GLU A 269 -35.86 16.81 -29.10
CA GLU A 269 -34.63 17.57 -28.83
C GLU A 269 -33.42 16.82 -29.42
N PRO A 270 -33.19 16.89 -30.74
CA PRO A 270 -32.15 16.09 -31.42
C PRO A 270 -30.73 16.32 -30.91
N GLU A 271 -30.46 17.51 -30.35
CA GLU A 271 -29.18 17.84 -29.70
C GLU A 271 -28.94 17.03 -28.41
N LEU A 272 -29.98 16.45 -27.82
CA LEU A 272 -29.88 15.53 -26.69
C LEU A 272 -29.57 14.13 -27.23
N GLU A 273 -28.28 13.85 -27.40
CA GLU A 273 -27.78 12.55 -27.83
C GLU A 273 -26.80 11.92 -26.83
N ARG A 274 -26.69 10.58 -26.89
CA ARG A 274 -25.70 9.80 -26.16
C ARG A 274 -25.12 8.71 -27.06
N TRP A 275 -23.83 8.46 -26.88
CA TRP A 275 -23.09 7.40 -27.56
C TRP A 275 -22.78 6.26 -26.60
N LEU A 276 -22.98 5.02 -27.04
CA LEU A 276 -22.62 3.81 -26.31
C LEU A 276 -21.72 2.92 -27.17
N GLU A 277 -20.72 2.31 -26.54
CA GLU A 277 -19.87 1.30 -27.18
C GLU A 277 -20.36 -0.09 -26.78
N ILE A 278 -20.48 -0.99 -27.77
CA ILE A 278 -20.84 -2.38 -27.51
C ILE A 278 -19.63 -3.08 -26.88
N PRO A 279 -19.73 -3.59 -25.63
CA PRO A 279 -18.60 -4.27 -24.99
C PRO A 279 -18.28 -5.57 -25.73
N GLU A 280 -17.00 -5.83 -26.00
CA GLU A 280 -16.54 -7.14 -26.49
C GLU A 280 -17.03 -8.27 -25.55
N GLU A 281 -17.64 -9.32 -26.10
CA GLU A 281 -18.07 -10.49 -25.33
C GLU A 281 -16.85 -11.24 -24.77
N LYS A 282 -16.45 -10.97 -23.52
CA LYS A 282 -15.33 -11.69 -22.87
C LYS A 282 -15.80 -13.03 -22.29
N ASN A 283 -15.10 -14.12 -22.62
CA ASN A 283 -15.34 -15.45 -22.04
C ASN A 283 -14.93 -15.51 -20.56
N LEU A 284 -13.81 -14.88 -20.21
CA LEU A 284 -13.32 -14.75 -18.85
C LEU A 284 -12.60 -13.40 -18.63
N SER A 285 -12.34 -13.03 -17.37
CA SER A 285 -11.60 -11.80 -17.05
C SER A 285 -10.88 -11.89 -15.70
N ILE A 286 -9.68 -11.30 -15.62
CA ILE A 286 -8.94 -11.17 -14.36
C ILE A 286 -9.46 -9.96 -13.58
N ARG A 287 -10.29 -10.19 -12.57
CA ARG A 287 -10.89 -9.12 -11.76
C ARG A 287 -9.89 -8.49 -10.80
N TRP A 288 -9.05 -9.30 -10.19
CA TRP A 288 -8.12 -8.83 -9.17
C TRP A 288 -6.89 -9.73 -9.11
N VAL A 289 -5.73 -9.15 -8.81
CA VAL A 289 -4.49 -9.85 -8.47
C VAL A 289 -3.94 -9.15 -7.25
N GLY A 290 -3.54 -9.91 -6.23
CA GLY A 290 -2.94 -9.38 -5.02
C GLY A 290 -2.65 -10.47 -4.00
N PHE A 291 -2.26 -10.06 -2.81
CA PHE A 291 -1.86 -10.99 -1.74
C PHE A 291 -3.05 -11.30 -0.82
N ASP A 292 -3.19 -12.57 -0.47
CA ASP A 292 -4.23 -13.07 0.43
C ASP A 292 -4.09 -12.42 1.82
N GLY A 293 -5.15 -11.77 2.31
CA GLY A 293 -5.17 -11.12 3.63
C GLY A 293 -4.36 -9.83 3.74
N VAL A 294 -3.97 -9.20 2.62
CA VAL A 294 -3.26 -7.91 2.61
C VAL A 294 -4.12 -6.86 1.95
N ASP A 295 -4.41 -5.79 2.68
CA ASP A 295 -5.05 -4.59 2.14
C ASP A 295 -3.97 -3.66 1.56
N GLY A 296 -3.99 -3.47 0.24
CA GLY A 296 -3.03 -2.64 -0.49
C GLY A 296 -1.91 -3.42 -1.16
N THR A 297 -0.79 -2.74 -1.42
CA THR A 297 0.36 -3.25 -2.19
C THR A 297 1.65 -3.29 -1.37
N GLU A 298 1.58 -3.09 -0.05
CA GLU A 298 2.74 -3.20 0.82
C GLU A 298 2.71 -4.51 1.59
N ILE A 299 3.82 -5.26 1.54
CA ILE A 299 4.00 -6.51 2.27
C ILE A 299 5.30 -6.46 3.08
N GLU A 300 5.41 -7.33 4.07
CA GLU A 300 6.60 -7.40 4.91
C GLU A 300 7.66 -8.34 4.31
N ARG A 301 8.92 -7.98 4.50
CA ARG A 301 10.06 -8.86 4.18
C ARG A 301 10.06 -10.10 5.08
N GLY A 302 10.52 -11.23 4.56
CA GLY A 302 10.73 -12.43 5.37
C GLY A 302 9.54 -13.33 5.62
N LYS A 303 8.36 -12.98 5.10
CA LYS A 303 7.13 -13.75 5.24
C LYS A 303 6.82 -14.49 3.93
N VAL A 304 6.01 -15.54 4.03
CA VAL A 304 5.43 -16.21 2.87
C VAL A 304 4.03 -15.68 2.65
N TYR A 305 3.81 -15.01 1.53
CA TYR A 305 2.48 -14.57 1.11
C TYR A 305 1.92 -15.48 0.03
N ARG A 306 0.59 -15.53 -0.08
CA ARG A 306 -0.10 -16.20 -1.17
C ARG A 306 -0.56 -15.16 -2.18
N LEU A 307 0.11 -15.08 -3.33
CA LEU A 307 -0.36 -14.30 -4.47
C LEU A 307 -1.56 -15.01 -5.09
N ARG A 308 -2.67 -14.31 -5.26
CA ARG A 308 -3.93 -14.87 -5.74
C ARG A 308 -4.51 -13.99 -6.85
N ALA A 309 -5.11 -14.62 -7.85
CA ALA A 309 -5.95 -13.94 -8.82
C ALA A 309 -7.42 -14.31 -8.62
N LYS A 310 -8.33 -13.34 -8.72
CA LYS A 310 -9.78 -13.59 -8.83
C LYS A 310 -10.14 -13.52 -10.31
N VAL A 311 -10.48 -14.67 -10.89
CA VAL A 311 -10.81 -14.78 -12.31
C VAL A 311 -12.30 -15.03 -12.43
N ARG A 312 -13.00 -14.12 -13.10
CA ARG A 312 -14.44 -14.26 -13.37
C ARG A 312 -14.64 -14.95 -14.70
N ILE A 313 -15.59 -15.87 -14.71
CA ILE A 313 -15.94 -16.69 -15.86
C ILE A 313 -17.38 -16.38 -16.22
N TYR A 314 -17.64 -16.08 -17.50
CA TYR A 314 -18.97 -15.68 -17.98
C TYR A 314 -19.72 -16.81 -18.68
N ARG A 315 -19.00 -17.83 -19.16
CA ARG A 315 -19.54 -19.03 -19.83
C ARG A 315 -18.72 -20.25 -19.43
N GLU A 316 -19.26 -21.45 -19.60
CA GLU A 316 -18.51 -22.68 -19.36
C GLU A 316 -17.33 -22.76 -20.34
N ILE A 317 -16.12 -22.99 -19.81
CA ILE A 317 -14.87 -23.00 -20.56
C ILE A 317 -14.00 -24.19 -20.13
N GLU A 318 -13.25 -24.73 -21.09
CA GLU A 318 -12.33 -25.85 -20.92
C GLU A 318 -10.89 -25.42 -21.20
N ASN A 319 -9.90 -26.15 -20.71
CA ASN A 319 -8.47 -25.92 -20.94
C ASN A 319 -8.00 -24.49 -20.61
N VAL A 320 -8.03 -24.14 -19.33
CA VAL A 320 -7.53 -22.85 -18.84
C VAL A 320 -6.23 -23.06 -18.08
N ILE A 321 -5.17 -22.38 -18.50
CA ILE A 321 -3.87 -22.43 -17.84
C ILE A 321 -3.59 -21.06 -17.22
N VAL A 322 -3.26 -21.05 -15.94
CA VAL A 322 -2.92 -19.84 -15.18
C VAL A 322 -1.46 -19.90 -14.77
N HIS A 323 -0.65 -18.98 -15.26
CA HIS A 323 0.76 -18.83 -14.91
C HIS A 323 0.95 -17.63 -13.98
N PHE A 324 1.85 -17.78 -13.03
CA PHE A 324 2.27 -16.72 -12.11
C PHE A 324 3.73 -16.39 -12.37
N TYR A 325 4.01 -15.10 -12.53
CA TYR A 325 5.35 -14.57 -12.72
C TYR A 325 5.67 -13.57 -11.60
N LEU A 326 6.94 -13.51 -11.23
CA LEU A 326 7.49 -12.54 -10.30
C LEU A 326 8.76 -11.94 -10.90
N ASN A 327 8.76 -10.63 -11.10
CA ASN A 327 9.84 -9.89 -11.75
C ASN A 327 10.28 -10.52 -13.07
N GLY A 328 9.31 -10.98 -13.88
CA GLY A 328 9.52 -11.62 -15.17
C GLY A 328 9.93 -13.11 -15.13
N ARG A 329 10.07 -13.73 -13.95
CA ARG A 329 10.38 -15.16 -13.81
C ARG A 329 9.13 -15.94 -13.41
N GLU A 330 8.85 -17.05 -14.08
CA GLU A 330 7.75 -17.93 -13.71
C GLU A 330 7.99 -18.57 -12.33
N ILE A 331 7.02 -18.48 -11.44
CA ILE A 331 7.08 -19.01 -10.07
C ILE A 331 6.08 -20.16 -9.83
N GLY A 332 5.22 -20.44 -10.80
CA GLY A 332 4.30 -21.58 -10.79
C GLY A 332 3.06 -21.35 -11.65
N GLY A 333 2.24 -22.39 -11.76
CA GLY A 333 0.99 -22.32 -12.51
C GLY A 333 -0.07 -23.30 -12.01
N LYS A 334 -1.29 -23.15 -12.55
CA LYS A 334 -2.41 -24.07 -12.35
C LYS A 334 -3.09 -24.35 -13.68
N VAL A 335 -3.35 -25.63 -13.92
CA VAL A 335 -4.12 -26.10 -15.08
C VAL A 335 -5.52 -26.46 -14.61
N TYR A 336 -6.52 -26.04 -15.38
CA TYR A 336 -7.92 -26.36 -15.18
C TYR A 336 -8.49 -26.96 -16.46
N ASP A 337 -8.76 -28.26 -16.43
CA ASP A 337 -9.30 -28.98 -17.60
C ASP A 337 -10.70 -28.49 -17.96
N ARG A 338 -11.52 -28.21 -16.95
CA ARG A 338 -12.89 -27.70 -17.12
C ARG A 338 -13.32 -26.87 -15.93
N ILE A 339 -13.93 -25.71 -16.17
CA ILE A 339 -14.44 -24.85 -15.10
C ILE A 339 -15.94 -24.62 -15.26
N ARG A 340 -16.69 -25.18 -14.32
CA ARG A 340 -18.12 -24.90 -14.12
C ARG A 340 -18.28 -23.99 -12.93
N GLY A 341 -18.41 -22.69 -13.17
CA GLY A 341 -18.59 -21.74 -12.07
C GLY A 341 -18.34 -20.30 -12.47
N TYR A 342 -18.75 -19.39 -11.59
CA TYR A 342 -18.69 -17.95 -11.81
C TYR A 342 -17.31 -17.35 -11.54
N MET A 343 -16.50 -17.97 -10.67
CA MET A 343 -15.20 -17.45 -10.27
C MET A 343 -14.24 -18.56 -9.83
N ILE A 344 -12.98 -18.46 -10.25
CA ILE A 344 -11.86 -19.24 -9.69
C ILE A 344 -10.82 -18.34 -9.03
N CYS A 345 -10.11 -18.91 -8.06
CA CYS A 345 -9.10 -18.21 -7.25
C CYS A 345 -7.74 -18.93 -7.28
N PRO A 346 -7.08 -19.03 -8.46
CA PRO A 346 -5.74 -19.61 -8.55
C PRO A 346 -4.76 -18.81 -7.69
N SER A 347 -3.74 -19.47 -7.15
CA SER A 347 -2.75 -18.85 -6.28
C SER A 347 -1.44 -19.61 -6.21
N VAL A 348 -0.38 -18.90 -5.82
CA VAL A 348 0.98 -19.41 -5.59
C VAL A 348 1.57 -18.79 -4.32
N LYS A 349 2.46 -19.52 -3.64
CA LYS A 349 3.19 -19.01 -2.47
C LYS A 349 4.46 -18.27 -2.91
N ILE A 350 4.73 -17.11 -2.32
CA ILE A 350 5.91 -16.28 -2.57
C ILE A 350 6.63 -16.04 -1.26
N ASP A 351 7.93 -16.34 -1.23
CA ASP A 351 8.83 -15.99 -0.12
C ASP A 351 9.42 -14.60 -0.36
N THR A 352 9.15 -13.65 0.56
CA THR A 352 9.57 -12.25 0.40
C THR A 352 11.00 -11.97 0.85
N SER A 353 11.69 -12.95 1.44
CA SER A 353 13.00 -12.75 2.09
C SER A 353 14.05 -12.15 1.15
N LYS A 354 14.09 -12.63 -0.11
CA LYS A 354 15.10 -12.25 -1.12
C LYS A 354 14.60 -11.26 -2.17
N LEU A 355 13.43 -10.66 -1.97
CA LEU A 355 12.84 -9.74 -2.93
C LEU A 355 13.46 -8.34 -2.84
N LYS A 356 13.35 -7.56 -3.92
CA LYS A 356 13.75 -6.15 -3.93
C LYS A 356 12.72 -5.32 -3.14
N GLU A 357 12.98 -4.02 -2.98
CA GLU A 357 11.98 -3.14 -2.38
C GLU A 357 10.74 -3.02 -3.25
N ILE A 358 10.89 -2.81 -4.56
CA ILE A 358 9.78 -2.78 -5.52
C ILE A 358 9.85 -4.05 -6.38
N ASN A 359 8.72 -4.75 -6.50
CA ASN A 359 8.59 -5.96 -7.30
C ASN A 359 7.27 -5.93 -8.08
N VAL A 360 7.24 -6.66 -9.19
CA VAL A 360 6.04 -6.83 -10.01
C VAL A 360 5.66 -8.30 -10.01
N ALA A 361 4.44 -8.57 -9.56
CA ALA A 361 3.80 -9.86 -9.75
C ALA A 361 2.86 -9.80 -10.95
N GLU A 362 2.83 -10.86 -11.73
CA GLU A 362 2.02 -10.94 -12.93
C GLU A 362 1.29 -12.28 -12.98
N VAL A 363 0.05 -12.24 -13.44
CA VAL A 363 -0.76 -13.43 -13.68
C VAL A 363 -1.15 -13.43 -15.15
N LYS A 364 -0.76 -14.50 -15.86
CA LYS A 364 -1.15 -14.75 -17.24
C LYS A 364 -2.13 -15.90 -17.30
N ILE A 365 -3.23 -15.71 -18.00
CA ILE A 365 -4.21 -16.76 -18.28
C ILE A 365 -4.19 -17.02 -19.77
N VAL A 366 -3.94 -18.27 -20.13
CA VAL A 366 -3.99 -18.77 -21.50
C VAL A 366 -5.23 -19.64 -21.63
N HIS A 367 -6.08 -19.31 -22.59
CA HIS A 367 -7.25 -20.08 -22.97
C HIS A 367 -7.42 -20.03 -24.48
N GLU A 368 -7.34 -21.19 -25.14
CA GLU A 368 -7.30 -21.29 -26.60
C GLU A 368 -6.20 -20.40 -27.21
N ASN A 369 -6.57 -19.37 -27.98
CA ASN A 369 -5.66 -18.38 -28.58
C ASN A 369 -5.65 -17.03 -27.83
N GLU A 370 -6.42 -16.90 -26.75
CA GLU A 370 -6.49 -15.67 -25.96
C GLU A 370 -5.50 -15.72 -24.78
N VAL A 371 -4.71 -14.66 -24.65
CA VAL A 371 -3.84 -14.43 -23.51
C VAL A 371 -4.34 -13.19 -22.77
N MET A 372 -4.67 -13.37 -21.49
CA MET A 372 -5.02 -12.28 -20.60
C MET A 372 -3.95 -12.14 -19.53
N GLU A 373 -3.47 -10.93 -19.33
CA GLU A 373 -2.48 -10.63 -18.31
C GLU A 373 -2.95 -9.54 -17.35
N LYS A 374 -2.53 -9.64 -16.10
CA LYS A 374 -2.72 -8.60 -15.11
C LYS A 374 -1.53 -8.56 -14.18
N THR A 375 -0.99 -7.37 -14.02
CA THR A 375 0.16 -7.08 -13.18
C THR A 375 -0.27 -6.37 -11.89
N VAL A 376 0.50 -6.58 -10.83
CA VAL A 376 0.42 -5.81 -9.60
C VAL A 376 1.85 -5.48 -9.17
N GLU A 377 2.14 -4.20 -9.04
CA GLU A 377 3.35 -3.73 -8.39
C GLU A 377 3.12 -3.74 -6.88
N PHE A 378 4.12 -4.21 -6.13
CA PHE A 378 4.07 -4.24 -4.69
C PHE A 378 5.42 -3.89 -4.06
N ARG A 379 5.35 -3.27 -2.90
CA ARG A 379 6.51 -2.85 -2.11
C ARG A 379 6.73 -3.83 -0.97
N VAL A 380 7.96 -4.28 -0.82
CA VAL A 380 8.42 -5.04 0.35
C VAL A 380 9.06 -4.04 1.29
N LYS A 381 8.50 -3.85 2.48
CA LYS A 381 9.05 -2.93 3.47
C LYS A 381 10.44 -3.37 3.89
N GLU A 382 11.43 -2.52 3.60
CA GLU A 382 12.76 -2.59 4.17
C GLU A 382 12.72 -2.12 5.62
N SER A 383 13.41 -2.83 6.50
CA SER A 383 13.68 -2.43 7.89
C SER A 383 15.17 -2.34 8.09
N GLU A 384 15.62 -1.58 9.07
CA GLU A 384 17.05 -1.50 9.41
C GLU A 384 17.62 -2.89 9.72
N ARG A 385 18.87 -3.11 9.31
CA ARG A 385 19.61 -4.32 9.67
C ARG A 385 20.32 -4.06 10.97
N ILE A 386 20.05 -4.88 11.96
CA ILE A 386 20.69 -4.83 13.27
C ILE A 386 21.70 -5.97 13.35
N ASN A 387 22.93 -5.67 13.77
CA ASN A 387 23.98 -6.65 13.91
C ASN A 387 23.95 -7.27 15.32
N LEU A 388 23.95 -8.60 15.41
CA LEU A 388 24.16 -9.37 16.64
C LEU A 388 25.10 -10.53 16.29
N LEU A 389 25.88 -11.00 17.25
CA LEU A 389 26.88 -12.04 17.01
C LEU A 389 26.58 -13.28 17.85
N ILE A 390 26.54 -14.44 17.24
CA ILE A 390 26.75 -15.71 17.93
C ILE A 390 28.21 -15.74 18.35
N VAL A 391 28.46 -15.85 19.66
CA VAL A 391 29.81 -15.78 20.24
C VAL A 391 30.26 -17.06 20.89
N LYS A 392 29.33 -17.93 21.31
CA LYS A 392 29.66 -19.28 21.79
C LYS A 392 28.66 -20.31 21.32
N ILE A 393 29.16 -21.51 21.01
CA ILE A 393 28.34 -22.68 20.73
C ILE A 393 28.92 -23.88 21.47
N PHE A 394 28.07 -24.57 22.23
CA PHE A 394 28.36 -25.86 22.81
C PHE A 394 27.32 -26.88 22.35
N SER A 395 27.78 -27.87 21.58
CA SER A 395 26.91 -28.82 20.85
C SER A 395 27.00 -30.26 21.35
N TYR A 396 27.75 -30.51 22.43
CA TYR A 396 27.93 -31.83 23.02
C TYR A 396 27.03 -32.05 24.23
N ASP A 397 26.44 -33.23 24.32
CA ASP A 397 25.82 -33.78 25.52
C ASP A 397 26.74 -34.87 26.10
N PHE A 398 26.76 -35.03 27.42
CA PHE A 398 27.40 -36.16 28.10
C PHE A 398 26.72 -36.48 29.43
N GLU A 399 27.03 -37.63 30.02
CA GLU A 399 26.24 -38.26 31.11
C GLU A 399 25.85 -37.34 32.30
N TRP A 400 26.67 -36.36 32.66
CA TRP A 400 26.38 -35.41 33.75
C TRP A 400 26.07 -33.96 33.28
N PHE A 401 26.14 -33.70 31.96
CA PHE A 401 25.72 -32.43 31.36
C PHE A 401 24.89 -32.73 30.11
N ASP A 402 23.57 -32.75 30.29
CA ASP A 402 22.60 -32.93 29.21
C ASP A 402 22.11 -31.57 28.70
N GLY A 403 23.05 -30.67 28.44
CA GLY A 403 22.79 -29.32 27.97
C GLY A 403 23.57 -29.01 26.69
N LYS A 404 22.99 -28.22 25.81
CA LYS A 404 23.66 -27.56 24.69
C LYS A 404 23.32 -26.10 24.77
N PHE A 405 24.26 -25.22 24.45
CA PHE A 405 23.99 -23.79 24.57
C PHE A 405 24.57 -22.97 23.42
N ILE A 406 23.94 -21.82 23.22
CA ILE A 406 24.36 -20.77 22.30
C ILE A 406 24.40 -19.46 23.10
N GLU A 407 25.48 -18.70 22.98
CA GLU A 407 25.57 -17.34 23.50
C GLU A 407 25.52 -16.35 22.34
N ILE A 408 24.64 -15.35 22.45
CA ILE A 408 24.50 -14.25 21.47
C ILE A 408 24.87 -12.94 22.17
N PHE A 409 25.71 -12.15 21.51
CA PHE A 409 26.19 -10.86 21.99
C PHE A 409 25.62 -9.71 21.14
N ASN A 410 25.23 -8.64 21.82
CA ASN A 410 24.86 -7.37 21.20
C ASN A 410 26.06 -6.40 21.16
N PRO A 411 26.72 -6.21 20.00
CA PRO A 411 27.85 -5.28 19.89
C PRO A 411 27.44 -3.81 19.84
N ASN A 412 26.15 -3.51 19.72
CA ASN A 412 25.63 -2.16 19.54
C ASN A 412 25.67 -1.35 20.85
N ASN A 413 25.58 -0.03 20.69
CA ASN A 413 25.48 0.92 21.81
C ASN A 413 24.03 1.16 22.27
N PHE A 414 23.08 0.39 21.76
CA PHE A 414 21.66 0.44 22.09
C PHE A 414 21.12 -0.98 22.31
N SER A 415 20.04 -1.08 23.08
CA SER A 415 19.31 -2.33 23.33
C SER A 415 18.54 -2.75 22.07
N VAL A 416 18.50 -4.06 21.82
CA VAL A 416 17.87 -4.64 20.63
C VAL A 416 16.70 -5.51 21.04
N ASP A 417 15.51 -5.16 20.55
CA ASP A 417 14.34 -6.03 20.62
C ASP A 417 14.47 -7.16 19.59
N ILE A 418 14.57 -8.38 20.10
CA ILE A 418 14.73 -9.61 19.33
C ILE A 418 13.43 -10.43 19.30
N SER A 419 12.29 -9.86 19.69
CA SER A 419 10.99 -10.53 19.62
C SER A 419 10.71 -11.06 18.21
N GLY A 420 10.41 -12.35 18.10
CA GLY A 420 10.16 -13.03 16.83
C GLY A 420 11.42 -13.35 16.00
N TRP A 421 12.62 -12.98 16.45
CA TRP A 421 13.88 -13.48 15.87
C TRP A 421 14.02 -14.97 16.19
N TYR A 422 14.86 -15.70 15.47
CA TYR A 422 14.96 -17.14 15.68
C TYR A 422 16.29 -17.74 15.26
N ILE A 423 16.57 -18.94 15.77
CA ILE A 423 17.70 -19.76 15.37
C ILE A 423 17.20 -20.96 14.56
N THR A 424 17.94 -21.36 13.51
CA THR A 424 17.66 -22.54 12.70
C THR A 424 18.94 -23.29 12.32
N ASP A 425 18.85 -24.63 12.22
CA ASP A 425 19.89 -25.54 11.71
C ASP A 425 19.68 -25.90 10.22
N LYS A 426 18.58 -25.45 9.61
CA LYS A 426 18.26 -25.72 8.18
C LYS A 426 17.94 -24.44 7.41
N PRO A 427 18.87 -23.47 7.36
CA PRO A 427 18.64 -22.14 6.79
C PRO A 427 18.34 -22.15 5.28
N SER A 428 18.67 -23.24 4.58
CA SER A 428 18.46 -23.36 3.12
C SER A 428 17.01 -23.69 2.72
N LYS A 429 16.16 -24.10 3.67
CA LYS A 429 14.73 -24.36 3.40
C LYS A 429 13.95 -23.04 3.24
N ARG A 430 12.80 -23.09 2.56
CA ARG A 430 11.85 -21.95 2.54
C ARG A 430 11.43 -21.64 3.97
N VAL A 431 11.21 -20.36 4.31
CA VAL A 431 10.99 -19.93 5.70
C VAL A 431 9.84 -20.66 6.44
N ASP A 432 8.79 -21.08 5.73
CA ASP A 432 7.66 -21.86 6.30
C ASP A 432 7.98 -23.37 6.48
N GLN A 433 9.20 -23.81 6.17
CA GLN A 433 9.68 -25.19 6.29
C GLN A 433 10.99 -25.30 7.09
N GLN A 434 11.54 -24.17 7.52
CA GLN A 434 12.70 -24.15 8.42
C GLN A 434 12.22 -24.55 9.83
N PRO A 435 12.88 -25.50 10.52
CA PRO A 435 12.71 -25.67 11.95
C PRO A 435 13.29 -24.45 12.68
N LYS A 436 12.63 -23.97 13.72
CA LYS A 436 12.99 -22.73 14.43
C LYS A 436 12.84 -22.88 15.93
N ILE A 437 13.73 -22.22 16.65
CA ILE A 437 13.50 -21.80 18.04
C ILE A 437 13.42 -20.27 18.04
N ILE A 438 12.27 -19.74 18.43
CA ILE A 438 11.89 -18.34 18.23
C ILE A 438 11.89 -17.62 19.59
N PHE A 439 12.50 -16.43 19.64
CA PHE A 439 12.47 -15.59 20.83
C PHE A 439 11.04 -15.09 21.07
N PRO A 440 10.47 -15.29 22.28
CA PRO A 440 9.11 -14.87 22.58
C PRO A 440 8.98 -13.33 22.61
N GLU A 441 7.75 -12.85 22.54
CA GLU A 441 7.44 -11.41 22.61
C GLU A 441 7.99 -10.74 23.88
N GLY A 442 8.58 -9.55 23.74
CA GLY A 442 9.24 -8.81 24.81
C GLY A 442 10.65 -9.32 25.12
N SER A 443 11.35 -9.92 24.16
CA SER A 443 12.75 -10.36 24.33
C SER A 443 13.70 -9.26 23.91
N VAL A 444 14.57 -8.80 24.82
CA VAL A 444 15.50 -7.70 24.58
C VAL A 444 16.91 -8.12 24.99
N ILE A 445 17.89 -7.84 24.13
CA ILE A 445 19.31 -7.88 24.50
C ILE A 445 19.78 -6.45 24.77
N GLU A 446 20.19 -6.18 26.00
CA GLU A 446 20.74 -4.88 26.38
C GLU A 446 21.98 -4.49 25.56
N LYS A 447 22.29 -3.20 25.52
CA LYS A 447 23.50 -2.71 24.83
C LYS A 447 24.74 -3.36 25.44
N ARG A 448 25.67 -3.82 24.59
CA ARG A 448 26.95 -4.42 25.03
C ARG A 448 26.80 -5.61 25.98
N SER A 449 25.68 -6.33 25.94
CA SER A 449 25.45 -7.53 26.75
C SER A 449 25.29 -8.80 25.90
N SER A 450 25.34 -9.95 26.56
CA SER A 450 25.04 -11.24 25.96
C SER A 450 23.76 -11.83 26.56
N ILE A 451 23.12 -12.72 25.81
CA ILE A 451 22.14 -13.68 26.33
C ILE A 451 22.57 -15.10 26.01
N VAL A 452 22.09 -16.05 26.81
CA VAL A 452 22.35 -17.48 26.66
C VAL A 452 21.05 -18.26 26.47
N ILE A 453 21.06 -19.13 25.47
CA ILE A 453 19.99 -20.06 25.15
C ILE A 453 20.51 -21.48 25.37
N THR A 454 19.81 -22.30 26.15
CA THR A 454 20.22 -23.69 26.45
C THR A 454 19.10 -24.71 26.21
N THR A 455 19.44 -25.98 25.97
CA THR A 455 18.46 -27.09 25.96
C THR A 455 18.09 -27.57 27.36
N ASN A 456 18.90 -27.24 28.37
CA ASN A 456 18.70 -27.68 29.75
C ASN A 456 19.28 -26.63 30.71
N SER A 457 18.40 -25.89 31.37
CA SER A 457 18.77 -24.80 32.28
C SER A 457 19.45 -25.27 33.55
N SER A 458 18.97 -26.35 34.16
CA SER A 458 19.56 -26.91 35.39
C SER A 458 21.00 -27.37 35.17
N SER A 459 21.28 -28.06 34.05
CA SER A 459 22.64 -28.47 33.70
C SER A 459 23.55 -27.26 33.49
N TYR A 460 23.07 -26.24 32.79
CA TYR A 460 23.82 -25.00 32.56
C TYR A 460 24.12 -24.25 33.87
N GLU A 461 23.12 -24.07 34.74
CA GLU A 461 23.28 -23.40 36.04
C GLU A 461 24.27 -24.14 36.94
N ASN A 462 24.22 -25.47 36.98
CA ASN A 462 25.17 -26.29 37.74
C ASN A 462 26.63 -26.11 37.26
N LEU A 463 26.84 -25.97 35.95
CA LEU A 463 28.19 -25.87 35.39
C LEU A 463 28.77 -24.45 35.52
N PHE A 464 27.96 -23.42 35.29
CA PHE A 464 28.43 -22.03 35.20
C PHE A 464 28.09 -21.18 36.43
N GLY A 465 27.33 -21.71 37.39
CA GLY A 465 26.90 -20.99 38.60
C GLY A 465 25.97 -19.81 38.32
N ARG A 466 25.37 -19.76 37.12
CA ARG A 466 24.46 -18.69 36.67
C ARG A 466 23.37 -19.26 35.78
N ARG A 467 22.18 -18.68 35.88
CA ARG A 467 21.02 -19.08 35.05
C ARG A 467 21.21 -18.64 33.60
N PRO A 468 20.73 -19.42 32.62
CA PRO A 468 20.58 -18.95 31.25
C PRO A 468 19.41 -17.96 31.14
N ASP A 469 19.36 -17.19 30.06
CA ASP A 469 18.27 -16.26 29.78
C ASP A 469 17.06 -16.96 29.17
N PHE A 470 17.32 -17.96 28.32
CA PHE A 470 16.30 -18.75 27.64
C PHE A 470 16.60 -20.24 27.65
N GLU A 471 15.56 -21.05 27.54
CA GLU A 471 15.67 -22.48 27.29
C GLU A 471 14.72 -22.98 26.19
N TYR A 472 14.95 -24.20 25.68
CA TYR A 472 14.06 -24.88 24.74
C TYR A 472 14.16 -26.40 24.90
N GLY A 473 13.09 -27.14 24.58
CA GLY A 473 13.07 -28.61 24.70
C GLY A 473 13.03 -29.16 26.13
N CYS A 474 12.92 -28.31 27.15
CA CYS A 474 12.81 -28.67 28.57
C CYS A 474 11.73 -27.79 29.24
N GLU A 475 11.04 -28.30 30.25
CA GLU A 475 10.07 -27.54 31.05
C GLU A 475 10.69 -27.13 32.39
N SER A 476 11.18 -25.89 32.51
CA SER A 476 11.66 -25.31 33.76
C SER A 476 11.06 -23.90 33.99
N PRO A 477 11.33 -23.23 35.12
CA PRO A 477 10.87 -21.85 35.35
C PRO A 477 11.64 -20.79 34.53
N ILE A 478 12.63 -21.17 33.72
CA ILE A 478 13.31 -20.27 32.78
C ILE A 478 12.38 -19.91 31.61
N ARG A 479 12.60 -18.75 31.00
CA ARG A 479 11.81 -18.29 29.87
C ARG A 479 12.02 -19.20 28.65
N ASN A 480 10.95 -19.83 28.18
CA ASN A 480 10.99 -20.74 27.03
C ASN A 480 11.03 -20.00 25.69
N MET A 481 11.83 -20.52 24.76
CA MET A 481 11.73 -20.22 23.33
C MET A 481 10.48 -20.89 22.74
N VAL A 482 9.91 -20.31 21.68
CA VAL A 482 8.80 -20.91 20.94
C VAL A 482 9.35 -21.85 19.86
N GLU A 483 9.01 -23.14 19.94
CA GLU A 483 9.49 -24.17 19.00
C GLU A 483 8.54 -24.34 17.80
N ASP A 484 9.07 -24.21 16.58
CA ASP A 484 8.39 -24.50 15.31
C ASP A 484 9.21 -25.56 14.56
N GLY A 485 8.89 -26.83 14.79
CA GLY A 485 9.73 -27.96 14.36
C GLY A 485 10.93 -28.20 15.27
N ARG A 486 11.84 -29.10 14.87
CA ARG A 486 12.96 -29.56 15.71
C ARG A 486 14.29 -28.99 15.24
N VAL A 487 14.84 -28.04 16.00
CA VAL A 487 16.22 -27.53 15.84
C VAL A 487 17.16 -28.41 16.65
N ILE A 488 18.22 -28.90 16.02
CA ILE A 488 19.20 -29.78 16.67
C ILE A 488 20.56 -29.10 16.57
N LEU A 489 21.28 -29.05 17.70
CA LEU A 489 22.71 -28.72 17.69
C LEU A 489 23.48 -30.03 17.54
N ASN A 490 23.90 -30.34 16.31
CA ASN A 490 24.59 -31.59 16.01
C ASN A 490 26.05 -31.55 16.47
N ARG A 491 26.44 -32.44 17.39
CA ARG A 491 27.79 -32.49 17.96
C ARG A 491 28.93 -32.64 16.95
N TYR A 492 28.68 -33.23 15.78
CA TYR A 492 29.73 -33.46 14.79
C TYR A 492 29.81 -32.34 13.76
N ARG A 493 28.67 -31.87 13.26
CA ARG A 493 28.65 -30.89 12.17
C ARG A 493 27.32 -30.18 12.07
N ASP A 494 27.37 -28.86 11.98
CA ASP A 494 26.16 -28.07 11.77
C ASP A 494 26.38 -26.70 11.15
N GLY A 495 25.26 -26.10 10.73
CA GLY A 495 25.18 -24.73 10.25
C GLY A 495 24.09 -23.99 11.01
N ILE A 496 24.48 -23.31 12.08
CA ILE A 496 23.56 -22.60 12.98
C ILE A 496 23.46 -21.15 12.55
N VAL A 497 22.24 -20.69 12.29
CA VAL A 497 22.00 -19.35 11.78
C VAL A 497 21.05 -18.60 12.70
N LEU A 498 21.47 -17.41 13.12
CA LEU A 498 20.62 -16.42 13.76
C LEU A 498 19.92 -15.62 12.66
N LYS A 499 18.59 -15.67 12.67
CA LYS A 499 17.71 -14.96 11.76
C LYS A 499 16.96 -13.89 12.54
N ASP A 500 16.78 -12.73 11.91
CA ASP A 500 15.84 -11.75 12.44
C ASP A 500 14.38 -12.18 12.17
N ARG A 501 13.41 -11.42 12.70
CA ARG A 501 11.98 -11.68 12.48
C ARG A 501 11.54 -11.61 11.00
N PHE A 502 12.43 -11.18 10.10
CA PHE A 502 12.22 -11.07 8.66
C PHE A 502 13.06 -12.10 7.87
N ASN A 503 13.51 -13.20 8.51
CA ASN A 503 14.30 -14.28 7.90
C ASN A 503 15.60 -13.81 7.20
N ARG A 504 16.11 -12.62 7.56
CA ARG A 504 17.44 -12.19 7.13
C ARG A 504 18.48 -12.85 8.03
N THR A 505 19.56 -13.35 7.44
CA THR A 505 20.70 -13.81 8.26
C THR A 505 21.31 -12.61 8.95
N VAL A 506 21.37 -12.69 10.28
CA VAL A 506 22.08 -11.73 11.13
C VAL A 506 23.50 -12.23 11.35
N ASP A 507 23.64 -13.49 11.76
CA ASP A 507 24.93 -14.17 11.93
C ASP A 507 24.79 -15.66 11.64
N ALA A 508 25.88 -16.31 11.25
CA ALA A 508 25.93 -17.72 10.94
C ALA A 508 27.22 -18.35 11.47
N VAL A 509 27.12 -19.61 11.90
CA VAL A 509 28.27 -20.40 12.35
C VAL A 509 28.21 -21.77 11.71
N VAL A 510 29.29 -22.17 11.05
CA VAL A 510 29.40 -23.48 10.39
C VAL A 510 30.58 -24.24 10.98
N TYR A 511 30.34 -25.45 11.46
CA TYR A 511 31.37 -26.31 12.04
C TYR A 511 31.25 -27.77 11.57
N GLY A 512 32.39 -28.46 11.60
CA GLY A 512 32.58 -29.86 11.24
C GLY A 512 32.65 -30.17 9.75
N GLU A 513 31.73 -29.65 8.95
CA GLU A 513 31.69 -29.88 7.50
C GLU A 513 31.38 -28.58 6.75
N ASP A 514 32.08 -28.35 5.64
CA ASP A 514 31.88 -27.18 4.78
C ASP A 514 30.44 -27.16 4.24
N ARG A 515 29.74 -26.05 4.46
CA ARG A 515 28.37 -25.84 3.97
C ARG A 515 28.22 -24.44 3.38
N LYS A 516 27.49 -24.35 2.26
CA LYS A 516 27.16 -23.07 1.64
C LYS A 516 25.96 -22.44 2.35
N ILE A 517 26.23 -21.62 3.36
CA ILE A 517 25.22 -20.91 4.16
C ILE A 517 25.38 -19.40 3.96
N GLU A 518 24.25 -18.71 3.82
CA GLU A 518 24.23 -17.25 3.75
C GLU A 518 24.75 -16.66 5.06
N GLY A 519 25.72 -15.74 4.99
CA GLY A 519 26.40 -15.18 6.16
C GLY A 519 27.65 -15.95 6.61
N TRP A 520 28.11 -16.96 5.86
CA TRP A 520 29.35 -17.67 6.15
C TRP A 520 30.27 -17.75 4.92
N HIS A 521 31.57 -17.61 5.14
CA HIS A 521 32.60 -17.61 4.11
C HIS A 521 33.72 -18.60 4.43
N GLY A 522 34.10 -19.39 3.42
CA GLY A 522 35.22 -20.32 3.53
C GLY A 522 34.86 -21.62 4.24
N LYS A 523 35.87 -22.22 4.88
CA LYS A 523 35.79 -23.54 5.52
C LYS A 523 34.98 -23.49 6.81
N ALA A 524 34.45 -24.64 7.21
CA ALA A 524 33.85 -24.83 8.51
C ALA A 524 34.92 -24.79 9.62
N ILE A 525 34.52 -24.38 10.82
CA ILE A 525 35.33 -24.56 12.03
C ILE A 525 35.49 -26.07 12.27
N SER A 526 36.63 -26.51 12.80
CA SER A 526 36.79 -27.91 13.22
C SER A 526 35.70 -28.32 14.20
N SER A 527 35.20 -29.56 14.09
CA SER A 527 34.23 -30.09 15.06
C SER A 527 34.80 -30.00 16.48
N PRO A 528 34.05 -29.45 17.45
CA PRO A 528 34.45 -29.56 18.84
C PRO A 528 34.51 -31.03 19.25
N ARG A 529 35.32 -31.38 20.24
CA ARG A 529 35.34 -32.69 20.89
C ARG A 529 34.49 -32.66 22.16
N LYS A 530 34.33 -33.82 22.80
CA LYS A 530 33.64 -33.94 24.10
C LYS A 530 34.30 -33.00 25.11
N GLY A 531 33.52 -32.07 25.68
CA GLY A 531 33.99 -31.09 26.64
C GLY A 531 34.57 -29.81 26.02
N GLU A 532 34.54 -29.67 24.69
CA GLU A 532 34.95 -28.45 24.00
C GLU A 532 33.74 -27.63 23.54
N TYR A 533 33.88 -26.32 23.52
CA TYR A 533 32.94 -25.36 22.95
C TYR A 533 33.66 -24.44 21.95
N LEU A 534 32.89 -23.90 21.02
CA LEU A 534 33.37 -22.90 20.07
C LEU A 534 33.19 -21.52 20.69
N GLU A 535 34.22 -20.69 20.62
CA GLU A 535 34.20 -19.30 21.10
C GLU A 535 34.75 -18.36 20.03
N ARG A 536 34.04 -17.26 19.79
CA ARG A 536 34.48 -16.22 18.87
C ARG A 536 35.63 -15.42 19.49
N LYS A 537 36.72 -15.25 18.74
CA LYS A 537 37.93 -14.50 19.13
C LYS A 537 37.58 -13.06 19.47
N ARG A 538 38.34 -12.53 20.42
CA ARG A 538 38.28 -11.13 20.82
C ARG A 538 39.62 -10.46 20.63
N MET A 539 39.60 -9.23 20.14
CA MET A 539 40.75 -8.33 20.06
C MET A 539 40.28 -6.95 20.55
N ASP A 540 41.02 -6.35 21.47
CA ASP A 540 40.69 -5.05 22.09
C ASP A 540 39.24 -4.97 22.60
N ASN A 541 38.80 -6.01 23.34
CA ASN A 541 37.44 -6.18 23.87
C ASN A 541 36.30 -6.28 22.83
N ARG A 542 36.61 -6.37 21.54
CA ARG A 542 35.62 -6.54 20.45
C ARG A 542 35.74 -7.93 19.83
N TYR A 543 34.60 -8.52 19.48
CA TYR A 543 34.58 -9.78 18.75
C TYR A 543 35.04 -9.57 17.31
N ILE A 544 35.85 -10.50 16.80
CA ILE A 544 36.25 -10.54 15.40
C ILE A 544 35.13 -11.21 14.59
N ASP A 545 34.74 -10.58 13.49
CA ASP A 545 33.69 -11.09 12.61
C ASP A 545 34.04 -10.86 11.14
N THR A 546 34.80 -11.80 10.59
CA THR A 546 35.05 -11.93 9.15
C THR A 546 34.05 -12.89 8.48
N ASN A 547 33.03 -13.33 9.22
CA ASN A 547 32.08 -14.36 8.82
C ASN A 547 32.76 -15.67 8.39
N SER A 548 33.84 -16.09 9.07
CA SER A 548 34.61 -17.27 8.67
C SER A 548 35.18 -18.05 9.85
N SER A 549 35.70 -19.26 9.59
CA SER A 549 36.29 -20.12 10.62
C SER A 549 37.49 -19.48 11.34
N SER A 550 38.16 -18.48 10.75
CA SER A 550 39.28 -17.80 11.41
C SER A 550 38.87 -16.97 12.62
N ASP A 551 37.58 -16.65 12.74
CA ASP A 551 37.03 -15.87 13.84
C ASP A 551 36.91 -16.68 15.13
N TRP A 552 37.13 -18.00 15.09
CA TRP A 552 36.75 -18.90 16.17
C TRP A 552 37.96 -19.60 16.81
N LEU A 553 37.81 -19.92 18.09
CA LEU A 553 38.67 -20.77 18.90
C LEU A 553 37.87 -21.98 19.37
N VAL A 554 38.55 -23.11 19.54
CA VAL A 554 38.01 -24.26 20.26
C VAL A 554 38.55 -24.19 21.69
N ARG A 555 37.66 -24.17 22.68
CA ARG A 555 37.99 -24.04 24.11
C ARG A 555 37.46 -25.24 24.88
N SER A 556 38.14 -25.62 25.95
CA SER A 556 37.71 -26.71 26.83
C SER A 556 36.95 -26.18 28.05
N LEU A 557 35.89 -26.87 28.46
CA LEU A 557 35.09 -26.54 29.63
C LEU A 557 35.92 -26.62 30.92
N GLY A 558 35.76 -25.64 31.80
CA GLY A 558 36.45 -25.61 33.09
C GLY A 558 37.93 -25.22 33.02
N CYS A 559 38.44 -24.80 31.85
CA CYS A 559 39.72 -24.12 31.73
C CYS A 559 39.49 -22.62 31.81
N THR A 560 40.13 -21.95 32.77
CA THR A 560 40.22 -20.49 32.81
C THR A 560 41.55 -20.10 32.18
N ASP A 561 41.56 -19.11 31.27
CA ASP A 561 42.79 -18.42 30.91
C ASP A 561 43.26 -17.68 32.17
N VAL A 562 44.04 -18.35 33.03
CA VAL A 562 44.69 -17.69 34.17
C VAL A 562 45.63 -16.68 33.55
N GLY A 563 45.28 -15.39 33.63
CA GLY A 563 46.18 -14.33 33.24
C GLY A 563 47.52 -14.51 33.94
N TRP A 564 48.59 -14.01 33.33
CA TRP A 564 49.92 -13.99 33.95
C TRP A 564 49.78 -13.51 35.40
N LEU A 565 50.10 -14.37 36.37
CA LEU A 565 50.28 -13.97 37.75
C LEU A 565 51.52 -13.07 37.77
N ASN A 566 51.31 -11.78 37.58
CA ASN A 566 52.36 -10.79 37.66
C ASN A 566 52.63 -10.53 39.14
N PHE A 567 53.62 -11.23 39.66
CA PHE A 567 54.20 -10.85 40.93
C PHE A 567 55.17 -9.69 40.72
N SER A 568 55.06 -8.64 41.53
CA SER A 568 55.96 -7.48 41.50
C SER A 568 56.54 -7.23 42.88
N GLY A 569 57.86 -7.16 42.98
CA GLY A 569 58.57 -6.94 44.25
C GLY A 569 59.92 -7.65 44.26
N VAL A 570 60.70 -7.47 45.34
CA VAL A 570 61.82 -8.37 45.63
C VAL A 570 61.23 -9.63 46.22
N MET A 571 61.43 -10.75 45.53
CA MET A 571 60.86 -12.04 45.90
C MET A 571 61.98 -13.07 45.93
N GLU A 572 61.95 -13.95 46.92
CA GLU A 572 62.75 -15.17 46.89
C GLU A 572 61.90 -16.25 46.21
N VAL A 573 62.42 -16.80 45.10
CA VAL A 573 61.75 -17.86 44.34
C VAL A 573 62.55 -19.14 44.50
N THR A 574 61.98 -20.10 45.23
CA THR A 574 62.57 -21.43 45.40
C THR A 574 61.97 -22.38 44.38
N ALA A 575 62.79 -22.86 43.43
CA ALA A 575 62.36 -23.87 42.48
C ALA A 575 62.45 -25.26 43.12
N LEU A 576 61.31 -25.94 43.25
CA LEU A 576 61.23 -27.32 43.74
C LEU A 576 61.17 -28.29 42.55
N LEU A 577 62.04 -29.30 42.53
CA LEU A 577 62.02 -30.40 41.58
C LEU A 577 61.34 -31.59 42.25
N LEU A 578 60.07 -31.85 41.95
CA LEU A 578 59.37 -33.03 42.46
C LEU A 578 59.57 -34.22 41.50
N PRO A 579 59.80 -35.44 42.03
CA PRO A 579 59.72 -35.85 43.44
C PRO A 579 61.04 -35.70 44.25
N ASP A 580 62.08 -35.10 43.69
CA ASP A 580 63.44 -35.06 44.29
C ASP A 580 63.57 -34.11 45.49
N CYS A 581 62.70 -33.11 45.62
CA CYS A 581 62.58 -32.23 46.79
C CYS A 581 61.83 -32.92 47.93
N LYS A 582 62.34 -32.77 49.16
CA LYS A 582 61.68 -33.30 50.35
C LYS A 582 60.41 -32.52 50.65
N LEU A 583 59.35 -33.23 51.05
CA LEU A 583 58.10 -32.64 51.55
C LEU A 583 58.33 -31.59 52.65
N ASP A 584 59.43 -31.72 53.39
CA ASP A 584 59.90 -30.79 54.43
C ASP A 584 60.01 -29.33 53.93
N GLU A 585 60.44 -29.09 52.69
CA GLU A 585 60.58 -27.72 52.14
C GLU A 585 59.22 -27.05 51.92
N VAL A 586 58.19 -27.84 51.55
CA VAL A 586 56.81 -27.35 51.42
C VAL A 586 56.18 -27.16 52.79
N ILE A 587 56.51 -28.02 53.74
CA ILE A 587 56.05 -27.93 55.14
C ILE A 587 56.58 -26.65 55.80
N GLU A 588 57.85 -26.28 55.60
CA GLU A 588 58.40 -25.02 56.13
C GLU A 588 57.60 -23.81 55.65
N GLU A 589 57.17 -23.80 54.39
CA GLU A 589 56.36 -22.72 53.84
C GLU A 589 54.94 -22.70 54.42
N PHE A 590 54.34 -23.87 54.73
CA PHE A 590 53.11 -23.93 55.50
C PHE A 590 53.31 -23.33 56.90
N GLU A 591 54.40 -23.67 57.59
CA GLU A 591 54.67 -23.16 58.94
C GLU A 591 54.88 -21.64 58.96
N ARG A 592 55.43 -21.06 57.90
CA ARG A 592 55.66 -19.61 57.75
C ARG A 592 54.43 -18.82 57.32
N ALA A 593 53.41 -19.47 56.75
CA ALA A 593 52.20 -18.80 56.27
C ALA A 593 51.45 -18.11 57.43
N LYS A 594 51.02 -16.87 57.20
CA LYS A 594 50.33 -16.03 58.22
C LYS A 594 48.87 -15.73 57.89
N GLU A 595 48.50 -15.73 56.61
CA GLU A 595 47.17 -15.29 56.17
C GLU A 595 46.38 -16.41 55.51
N TYR A 596 46.96 -17.05 54.48
CA TYR A 596 46.28 -18.07 53.70
C TYR A 596 47.19 -19.24 53.35
N ILE A 597 46.60 -20.44 53.34
CA ILE A 597 47.15 -21.62 52.68
C ILE A 597 46.08 -22.13 51.70
N LEU A 598 46.39 -22.10 50.41
CA LEU A 598 45.53 -22.61 49.34
C LEU A 598 46.19 -23.84 48.72
N ILE A 599 45.56 -24.99 48.84
CA ILE A 599 46.10 -26.26 48.33
C ILE A 599 45.16 -26.78 47.25
N ASN A 600 45.72 -27.15 46.10
CA ASN A 600 45.03 -27.99 45.12
C ASN A 600 45.81 -29.29 44.94
N THR A 601 45.22 -30.43 45.30
CA THR A 601 45.89 -31.74 45.23
C THR A 601 44.92 -32.89 44.97
N ARG A 602 45.42 -34.00 44.42
CA ARG A 602 44.66 -35.27 44.33
C ARG A 602 44.72 -36.09 45.61
N TYR A 603 45.77 -35.89 46.40
CA TYR A 603 46.02 -36.62 47.63
C TYR A 603 46.61 -35.69 48.68
N LEU A 604 46.03 -35.72 49.88
CA LEU A 604 46.55 -35.02 51.05
C LEU A 604 46.87 -36.05 52.12
N PRO A 605 48.16 -36.23 52.47
CA PRO A 605 48.55 -37.09 53.58
C PRO A 605 47.91 -36.64 54.90
N GLU A 606 47.39 -37.59 55.69
CA GLU A 606 46.73 -37.30 56.97
C GLU A 606 47.68 -36.66 57.99
N ASP A 607 48.96 -37.05 57.97
CA ASP A 607 50.01 -36.48 58.81
C ASP A 607 50.31 -35.01 58.46
N VAL A 608 50.30 -34.66 57.17
CA VAL A 608 50.47 -33.27 56.73
C VAL A 608 49.32 -32.40 57.22
N TYR A 609 48.10 -32.93 57.12
CA TYR A 609 46.89 -32.26 57.59
C TYR A 609 46.89 -32.07 59.11
N GLU A 610 47.07 -33.14 59.88
CA GLU A 610 46.96 -33.12 61.35
C GLU A 610 48.10 -32.35 62.01
N ARG A 611 49.33 -32.42 61.49
CA ARG A 611 50.48 -31.76 62.14
C ARG A 611 50.66 -30.31 61.74
N TYR A 612 50.55 -29.99 60.46
CA TYR A 612 50.98 -28.68 59.95
C TYR A 612 49.80 -27.77 59.66
N LEU A 613 48.83 -28.23 58.88
CA LEU A 613 47.68 -27.41 58.49
C LEU A 613 46.81 -27.06 59.69
N LYS A 614 46.50 -28.04 60.56
CA LYS A 614 45.73 -27.80 61.78
C LYS A 614 46.38 -26.77 62.71
N SER A 615 47.69 -26.91 62.95
CA SER A 615 48.45 -25.96 63.78
C SER A 615 48.40 -24.54 63.20
N ARG A 616 48.48 -24.38 61.87
CA ARG A 616 48.38 -23.06 61.23
C ARG A 616 46.99 -22.48 61.27
N ALA A 617 45.95 -23.30 61.13
CA ALA A 617 44.57 -22.87 61.32
C ALA A 617 44.37 -22.32 62.74
N GLU A 618 44.85 -23.04 63.77
CA GLU A 618 44.82 -22.58 65.17
C GLU A 618 45.56 -21.26 65.39
N ALA A 619 46.66 -21.04 64.65
CA ALA A 619 47.41 -19.79 64.66
C ALA A 619 46.74 -18.64 63.89
N GLY A 620 45.53 -18.85 63.34
CA GLY A 620 44.74 -17.83 62.64
C GLY A 620 44.88 -17.82 61.12
N THR A 621 45.63 -18.75 60.53
CA THR A 621 45.81 -18.83 59.07
C THR A 621 44.60 -19.49 58.42
N LYS A 622 44.06 -18.90 57.35
CA LYS A 622 42.89 -19.44 56.65
C LYS A 622 43.29 -20.50 55.64
N ILE A 623 42.77 -21.71 55.80
CA ILE A 623 43.16 -22.86 54.96
C ILE A 623 41.98 -23.29 54.08
N ILE A 624 42.24 -23.37 52.77
CA ILE A 624 41.29 -23.89 51.78
C ILE A 624 41.99 -24.96 50.96
N ILE A 625 41.40 -26.14 50.94
CA ILE A 625 41.94 -27.31 50.25
C ILE A 625 40.94 -27.71 49.17
N LEU A 626 41.38 -27.73 47.92
CA LEU A 626 40.66 -28.32 46.80
C LEU A 626 41.24 -29.71 46.54
N LEU A 627 40.41 -30.75 46.70
CA LEU A 627 40.78 -32.14 46.47
C LEU A 627 40.21 -32.64 45.14
N GLU A 628 41.04 -33.17 44.25
CA GLU A 628 40.64 -33.63 42.92
C GLU A 628 40.58 -35.17 42.79
N GLY A 629 39.43 -35.74 42.38
CA GLY A 629 39.30 -37.16 41.97
C GLY A 629 38.68 -38.13 42.99
N GLU A 630 38.68 -39.43 42.67
CA GLU A 630 38.31 -40.51 43.60
C GLU A 630 39.42 -40.65 44.66
N THR A 631 39.32 -39.89 45.74
CA THR A 631 40.39 -39.82 46.75
C THR A 631 40.51 -41.13 47.55
N SER A 632 41.76 -41.56 47.74
CA SER A 632 42.18 -42.46 48.82
C SER A 632 42.51 -41.67 50.10
N CYS A 633 41.76 -40.60 50.40
CA CYS A 633 41.92 -39.83 51.63
C CYS A 633 40.81 -40.17 52.64
N ALA A 634 41.09 -39.95 53.93
CA ALA A 634 40.17 -40.25 55.03
C ALA A 634 38.89 -39.39 55.05
N TYR A 635 38.84 -38.30 54.28
CA TYR A 635 37.75 -37.31 54.26
C TYR A 635 36.93 -37.42 52.97
N ARG A 636 35.91 -38.29 52.98
CA ARG A 636 34.95 -38.41 51.86
C ARG A 636 33.77 -37.44 52.06
N GLY A 637 33.65 -36.48 51.15
CA GLY A 637 32.60 -35.46 51.15
C GLY A 637 33.14 -34.10 51.58
N GLY A 638 32.83 -33.05 50.82
CA GLY A 638 33.24 -31.69 51.17
C GLY A 638 32.80 -31.37 52.60
N CYS A 639 33.74 -30.92 53.43
CA CYS A 639 33.52 -30.69 54.84
C CYS A 639 34.27 -29.45 55.32
N THR A 640 33.73 -28.82 56.34
CA THR A 640 34.41 -27.78 57.10
C THR A 640 34.81 -28.39 58.43
N ILE A 641 36.10 -28.34 58.75
CA ILE A 641 36.62 -28.87 60.01
C ILE A 641 36.85 -27.67 60.93
N PRO A 642 36.03 -27.51 62.00
CA PRO A 642 36.15 -26.39 62.93
C PRO A 642 37.37 -26.60 63.84
N VAL A 643 38.17 -25.55 63.99
CA VAL A 643 39.43 -25.56 64.74
C VAL A 643 39.54 -24.28 65.56
N ASN A 644 39.30 -24.34 66.88
CA ASN A 644 39.50 -23.22 67.84
C ASN A 644 39.07 -21.82 67.34
N GLY A 645 37.88 -21.71 66.70
CA GLY A 645 37.35 -20.45 66.19
C GLY A 645 37.76 -20.07 64.76
N THR A 646 38.50 -20.94 64.08
CA THR A 646 38.80 -20.87 62.64
C THR A 646 38.30 -22.13 61.92
N ASP A 647 38.07 -22.04 60.61
CA ASP A 647 37.52 -23.12 59.80
C ASP A 647 38.51 -23.53 58.70
N ILE A 648 38.92 -24.81 58.70
CA ILE A 648 39.58 -25.40 57.52
C ILE A 648 38.48 -25.85 56.55
N ARG A 649 38.53 -25.32 55.31
CA ARG A 649 37.53 -25.65 54.28
C ARG A 649 38.10 -26.66 53.29
N ILE A 650 37.48 -27.83 53.22
CA ILE A 650 37.81 -28.86 52.23
C ILE A 650 36.72 -28.88 51.15
N LEU A 651 37.13 -28.54 49.93
CA LEU A 651 36.32 -28.55 48.72
C LEU A 651 36.67 -29.82 47.93
N MET A 652 35.69 -30.69 47.75
CA MET A 652 35.86 -31.91 46.94
C MET A 652 35.45 -31.64 45.49
N MET A 653 36.32 -31.99 44.54
CA MET A 653 36.05 -31.97 43.11
C MET A 653 35.83 -33.40 42.62
N ASN A 654 34.57 -33.84 42.67
CA ASN A 654 34.18 -35.19 42.26
C ASN A 654 34.23 -35.37 40.73
N SER A 655 34.69 -36.53 40.25
CA SER A 655 34.30 -37.05 38.93
C SER A 655 32.86 -37.52 38.99
N ASP A 656 32.05 -37.07 38.05
CA ASP A 656 30.94 -37.90 37.57
C ASP A 656 31.28 -38.43 36.17
N SER A 657 31.18 -39.75 36.02
CA SER A 657 30.94 -40.44 34.75
C SER A 657 31.85 -40.00 33.57
N GLY A 658 33.16 -39.97 33.81
CA GLY A 658 34.17 -39.95 32.75
C GLY A 658 34.51 -38.57 32.13
N TYR A 659 34.10 -37.44 32.70
CA TYR A 659 34.79 -36.16 32.43
C TYR A 659 35.85 -35.90 33.50
N ARG A 660 37.10 -36.12 33.10
CA ARG A 660 38.26 -35.84 33.95
C ARG A 660 38.68 -34.38 33.78
N ARG A 661 38.13 -33.46 34.57
CA ARG A 661 38.57 -32.04 34.60
C ARG A 661 40.09 -31.93 34.88
N TYR A 662 40.66 -32.95 35.54
CA TYR A 662 42.09 -33.14 35.85
C TYR A 662 42.98 -33.53 34.64
N SER A 663 42.42 -33.77 33.45
CA SER A 663 43.25 -33.99 32.23
C SER A 663 43.96 -32.72 31.75
N CYS A 664 43.52 -31.55 32.23
CA CYS A 664 44.10 -30.24 31.92
C CYS A 664 44.98 -29.68 33.06
N ASN A 665 44.87 -30.23 34.28
CA ASN A 665 45.68 -29.89 35.44
C ASN A 665 46.56 -31.09 35.81
N CYS A 666 47.71 -31.21 35.16
CA CYS A 666 48.73 -32.19 35.54
C CYS A 666 49.68 -31.56 36.57
N GLY A 667 49.20 -31.39 37.80
CA GLY A 667 50.07 -31.43 38.97
C GLY A 667 49.99 -32.84 39.54
N ASN A 668 50.84 -33.75 39.08
CA ASN A 668 50.97 -35.04 39.75
C ASN A 668 51.71 -34.80 41.07
N TYR A 669 51.02 -34.99 42.19
CA TYR A 669 51.60 -35.40 43.46
C TYR A 669 51.32 -36.88 43.62
#